data_AF-A0A8D8X8Q1-F1
#
_entry.id   AF-A0A8D8X8Q1-F1
#
_cell.length_a   1.000
_cell.length_b   1.000
_cell.length_c   1.000
_cell.angle_alpha   90.00
_cell.angle_beta   90.00
_cell.angle_gamma   90.00
#
_symmetry.space_group_name_H-M   'P 1'
#
loop_
_entity.id
_entity.type
_entity.pdbx_description
1 polymer ?
#
loop_
_entity_poly.entity_id
_entity_poly.type
_entity_poly.pdbx_seq_one_letter_code
_entity_poly.pdbx_strand_id
1 'polypeptide(L)'
;MRTANKQETGAMIMSRQHLTSVDFSASVDTVTANTVEEAVNRLSLDLGIKVKRTSLRTERDTTLCKEESCPSIVKTVKEHKALLREEYLGSTRSAAAFLKVLTVARSAPKEDLVKVLKNTKNKKIMNQLYDIMGAAQTDASHEAVNSVLTLTSEEDFDFWERYLWSLSFGAYPSLKTIQSIESLNEKRIDNPKLKETLLLTLTAMVRRYDNYQGDQKHEVLLLVLKNLERALKDCPEKEEDSSCALMYLRAFKNLNHEATLPTLLKYAVEGSKKSSVAAMKAIRALPPSAWSPLVQKTAANIYYQLDRRYDSSARTLALDILLESKPLDEERIKHLLVSLKNRDPVYEVKQYLLQRLNQLSESYPDLRESVTYLLKSLGLNHYGVLAQRGLSTALSRSFMTHPDTNGTLLSIQEISGGILKRGTVDVMVESSNETQPLFSLGLFAGGLSSYMSSGDDKTEGDTSSENNESEEVATAGMELTVLGVQIRPFVFFTGQGQLMGHVWSGTASEKTPAFQILTLIHDHSQFIPLEGGFIAELSLHGGLSFELGGLITMSLWNRNAQSLVEKRAGISILGGIRVDTNFVRSFVTYNISSEVELSLSSDINFYNKIAMCMQLKQPDSVIRHNIHKVERIPGSKHRLRKSKYSAVTVPGKTYALNRKNNEMCSTIFADES
;
A
#
# COMPACT_ATOMS: atom_id res chain seq x y z
N MET A 1 -8.06 1.26 -6.45
CA MET A 1 -8.12 2.61 -5.89
C MET A 1 -9.23 3.37 -6.60
N ARG A 2 -10.18 4.02 -5.88
CA ARG A 2 -11.31 4.77 -6.48
C ARG A 2 -11.13 6.30 -6.41
N THR A 3 -9.97 6.76 -5.93
CA THR A 3 -9.76 8.18 -5.68
C THR A 3 -9.52 8.94 -6.98
N ALA A 4 -10.38 9.93 -7.26
CA ALA A 4 -10.16 10.92 -8.30
C ALA A 4 -9.01 11.84 -7.86
N ASN A 5 -7.76 11.42 -8.11
CA ASN A 5 -6.58 12.13 -7.60
C ASN A 5 -6.29 13.46 -8.32
N LYS A 6 -7.01 13.77 -9.40
CA LYS A 6 -6.92 15.05 -10.12
C LYS A 6 -8.08 15.25 -11.10
N GLN A 7 -9.00 16.19 -10.83
CA GLN A 7 -10.16 16.41 -11.72
C GLN A 7 -9.80 17.12 -13.03
N GLU A 8 -8.71 17.89 -13.04
CA GLU A 8 -8.21 18.60 -14.22
C GLU A 8 -7.72 17.68 -15.36
N THR A 9 -7.56 16.39 -15.06
CA THR A 9 -7.06 15.40 -16.02
C THR A 9 -8.14 14.39 -16.32
N GLY A 10 -8.71 14.49 -17.51
CA GLY A 10 -9.78 13.60 -17.94
C GLY A 10 -10.05 13.75 -19.43
N ALA A 11 -10.96 12.92 -19.91
CA ALA A 11 -11.49 13.01 -21.26
C ALA A 11 -13.01 12.88 -21.18
N MET A 12 -13.70 13.57 -22.08
CA MET A 12 -15.16 13.54 -22.18
C MET A 12 -15.56 12.94 -23.53
N ILE A 13 -16.55 12.05 -23.51
CA ILE A 13 -17.21 11.58 -24.72
C ILE A 13 -18.53 12.31 -24.84
N MET A 14 -18.80 12.84 -26.03
CA MET A 14 -20.10 13.40 -26.39
C MET A 14 -20.60 12.66 -27.63
N SER A 15 -21.76 12.01 -27.52
CA SER A 15 -22.49 11.44 -28.64
C SER A 15 -23.76 12.26 -28.86
N ARG A 16 -24.07 12.59 -30.11
CA ARG A 16 -25.29 13.32 -30.50
C ARG A 16 -25.84 12.67 -31.76
N GLN A 17 -27.15 12.47 -31.79
CA GLN A 17 -27.88 12.00 -32.97
C GLN A 17 -28.87 13.07 -33.41
N HIS A 18 -29.03 13.22 -34.73
CA HIS A 18 -30.00 14.13 -35.31
C HIS A 18 -30.72 13.39 -36.43
N LEU A 19 -32.04 13.18 -36.27
CA LEU A 19 -32.87 12.54 -37.27
C LEU A 19 -33.89 13.56 -37.80
N THR A 20 -33.79 13.90 -39.08
CA THR A 20 -34.77 14.76 -39.75
C THR A 20 -35.62 13.90 -40.67
N SER A 21 -36.95 13.98 -40.51
CA SER A 21 -37.86 13.52 -41.56
C SER A 21 -37.68 14.41 -42.78
N VAL A 22 -37.44 13.79 -43.92
CA VAL A 22 -37.49 14.43 -45.23
C VAL A 22 -38.78 13.95 -45.86
N ASP A 23 -39.62 14.85 -46.38
CA ASP A 23 -40.88 14.50 -47.02
C ASP A 23 -40.63 13.47 -48.13
N PHE A 24 -41.00 12.21 -47.86
CA PHE A 24 -40.76 11.09 -48.76
C PHE A 24 -42.11 10.41 -49.04
N SER A 25 -42.73 10.77 -50.18
CA SER A 25 -43.95 10.13 -50.66
C SER A 25 -43.61 9.15 -51.79
N ALA A 26 -43.26 7.92 -51.43
CA ALA A 26 -43.21 6.79 -52.37
C ALA A 26 -44.36 5.83 -52.04
N SER A 27 -45.21 5.50 -53.02
CA SER A 27 -46.16 4.40 -52.83
C SER A 27 -45.38 3.08 -52.89
N VAL A 28 -45.29 2.39 -51.76
CA VAL A 28 -44.62 1.09 -51.67
C VAL A 28 -45.67 0.00 -51.58
N ASP A 29 -45.50 -1.07 -52.36
CA ASP A 29 -46.40 -2.22 -52.35
C ASP A 29 -46.40 -2.91 -50.97
N THR A 30 -47.60 -3.09 -50.40
CA THR A 30 -47.77 -3.70 -49.08
C THR A 30 -47.81 -5.22 -49.19
N VAL A 31 -46.91 -5.91 -48.47
CA VAL A 31 -46.92 -7.37 -48.39
C VAL A 31 -47.91 -7.83 -47.32
N THR A 32 -48.95 -8.56 -47.72
CA THR A 32 -49.93 -9.15 -46.80
C THR A 32 -49.50 -10.55 -46.35
N ALA A 33 -49.33 -10.75 -45.04
CA ALA A 33 -49.08 -12.06 -44.43
C ALA A 33 -49.67 -12.12 -43.01
N ASN A 34 -49.84 -13.33 -42.47
CA ASN A 34 -50.49 -13.53 -41.17
C ASN A 34 -49.53 -13.31 -39.98
N THR A 35 -48.22 -13.44 -40.20
CA THR A 35 -47.18 -13.19 -39.20
C THR A 35 -46.03 -12.37 -39.78
N VAL A 36 -45.30 -11.65 -38.92
CA VAL A 36 -44.12 -10.87 -39.33
C VAL A 36 -43.03 -11.76 -39.93
N GLU A 37 -42.88 -12.99 -39.43
CA GLU A 37 -41.89 -13.95 -39.95
C GLU A 37 -42.26 -14.44 -41.36
N GLU A 38 -43.53 -14.71 -41.63
CA GLU A 38 -44.02 -15.02 -42.98
C GLU A 38 -43.86 -13.84 -43.95
N ALA A 39 -44.14 -12.61 -43.47
CA ALA A 39 -43.94 -11.40 -44.26
C ALA A 39 -42.46 -11.22 -44.65
N VAL A 40 -41.55 -11.38 -43.69
CA VAL A 40 -40.10 -11.30 -43.90
C VAL A 40 -39.62 -12.41 -44.84
N ASN A 41 -40.14 -13.63 -44.71
CA ASN A 41 -39.79 -14.73 -45.59
C ASN A 41 -40.27 -14.51 -47.03
N ARG A 42 -41.50 -14.02 -47.24
CA ARG A 42 -41.98 -13.64 -48.58
C ARG A 42 -41.15 -12.51 -49.19
N LEU A 43 -40.90 -11.45 -48.42
CA LEU A 43 -39.99 -10.37 -48.82
C LEU A 43 -38.58 -10.87 -49.17
N SER A 44 -38.05 -11.84 -48.41
CA SER A 44 -36.74 -12.43 -48.67
C SER A 44 -36.69 -13.20 -49.99
N LEU A 45 -37.80 -13.87 -50.37
CA LEU A 45 -37.94 -14.61 -51.61
C LEU A 45 -38.15 -13.66 -52.80
N ASP A 46 -39.03 -12.67 -52.66
CA ASP A 46 -39.38 -11.71 -53.71
C ASP A 46 -38.18 -10.80 -54.07
N LEU A 47 -37.38 -10.42 -53.07
CA LEU A 47 -36.18 -9.59 -53.27
C LEU A 47 -34.90 -10.40 -53.51
N GLY A 48 -34.94 -11.72 -53.31
CA GLY A 48 -33.76 -12.59 -53.41
C GLY A 48 -32.68 -12.33 -52.35
N ILE A 49 -33.05 -11.78 -51.18
CA ILE A 49 -32.11 -11.39 -50.12
C ILE A 49 -32.31 -12.27 -48.89
N LYS A 50 -31.23 -12.80 -48.32
CA LYS A 50 -31.27 -13.58 -47.09
C LYS A 50 -31.28 -12.68 -45.85
N VAL A 51 -32.44 -12.55 -45.20
CA VAL A 51 -32.59 -11.80 -43.95
C VAL A 51 -32.29 -12.71 -42.76
N LYS A 52 -31.49 -12.22 -41.80
CA LYS A 52 -31.18 -12.94 -40.56
C LYS A 52 -31.56 -12.08 -39.37
N ARG A 53 -32.26 -12.67 -38.40
CA ARG A 53 -32.55 -12.01 -37.12
C ARG A 53 -31.24 -11.80 -36.36
N THR A 54 -30.96 -10.55 -36.01
CA THR A 54 -29.80 -10.14 -35.20
C THR A 54 -30.27 -9.44 -33.92
N SER A 55 -29.41 -9.43 -32.91
CA SER A 55 -29.64 -8.67 -31.69
C SER A 55 -29.46 -7.18 -31.96
N LEU A 56 -30.30 -6.33 -31.36
CA LEU A 56 -30.11 -4.87 -31.38
C LEU A 56 -29.04 -4.40 -30.36
N ARG A 57 -28.52 -5.31 -29.52
CA ARG A 57 -27.44 -4.98 -28.60
C ARG A 57 -26.17 -4.73 -29.40
N THR A 58 -25.51 -3.62 -29.12
CA THR A 58 -24.21 -3.30 -29.70
C THR A 58 -23.19 -4.34 -29.25
N GLU A 59 -22.67 -5.10 -30.19
CA GLU A 59 -21.59 -6.05 -29.96
C GLU A 59 -20.25 -5.41 -30.29
N ARG A 60 -19.19 -5.86 -29.64
CA ARG A 60 -17.85 -5.40 -29.95
C ARG A 60 -17.43 -5.98 -31.29
N ASP A 61 -16.93 -5.12 -32.17
CA ASP A 61 -16.18 -5.58 -33.33
C ASP A 61 -15.01 -6.43 -32.84
N THR A 62 -14.97 -7.70 -33.22
CA THR A 62 -13.94 -8.68 -32.82
C THR A 62 -12.55 -8.34 -33.38
N THR A 63 -12.42 -7.22 -34.11
CA THR A 63 -11.30 -6.86 -34.98
C THR A 63 -10.28 -5.91 -34.33
N LEU A 64 -10.03 -6.01 -33.02
CA LEU A 64 -8.97 -5.22 -32.36
C LEU A 64 -7.54 -5.63 -32.80
N CYS A 65 -7.38 -6.82 -33.39
CA CYS A 65 -6.09 -7.33 -33.91
C CYS A 65 -6.27 -8.03 -35.27
N LYS A 66 -6.49 -7.27 -36.36
CA LYS A 66 -6.46 -7.81 -37.74
C LYS A 66 -5.25 -7.35 -38.57
N GLU A 67 -4.31 -6.62 -37.98
CA GLU A 67 -3.05 -6.27 -38.63
C GLU A 67 -1.93 -7.20 -38.13
N GLU A 68 -0.99 -7.58 -38.99
CA GLU A 68 0.24 -8.36 -38.72
C GLU A 68 1.17 -7.74 -37.65
N SER A 69 0.70 -6.72 -36.92
CA SER A 69 1.45 -5.87 -36.01
C SER A 69 0.90 -5.88 -34.57
N CYS A 70 0.13 -6.88 -34.14
CA CYS A 70 -0.13 -6.99 -32.70
C CYS A 70 1.18 -7.35 -31.97
N PRO A 71 1.62 -6.50 -31.03
CA PRO A 71 2.95 -6.63 -30.44
C PRO A 71 3.00 -7.93 -29.62
N SER A 72 3.86 -8.86 -30.02
CA SER A 72 4.16 -10.04 -29.21
C SER A 72 4.76 -9.63 -27.87
N ILE A 73 4.39 -10.32 -26.79
CA ILE A 73 4.98 -10.08 -25.46
C ILE A 73 6.50 -10.23 -25.49
N VAL A 74 7.02 -11.20 -26.24
CA VAL A 74 8.47 -11.45 -26.38
C VAL A 74 9.18 -10.23 -26.99
N LYS A 75 8.58 -9.62 -28.01
CA LYS A 75 9.11 -8.42 -28.66
C LYS A 75 9.04 -7.21 -27.73
N THR A 76 7.91 -7.02 -27.05
CA THR A 76 7.68 -5.88 -26.15
C THR A 76 8.62 -5.89 -24.96
N VAL A 77 8.86 -7.07 -24.35
CA VAL A 77 9.87 -7.24 -23.29
C VAL A 77 11.26 -6.92 -23.82
N LYS A 78 11.62 -7.39 -25.02
CA LYS A 78 12.94 -7.11 -25.62
C LYS A 78 13.15 -5.60 -25.82
N GLU A 79 12.14 -4.87 -26.26
CA GLU A 79 12.19 -3.42 -26.48
C GLU A 79 12.35 -2.63 -25.18
N HIS A 80 11.66 -3.04 -24.11
CA HIS A 80 11.63 -2.30 -22.84
C HIS A 80 12.60 -2.84 -21.78
N LYS A 81 13.33 -3.92 -22.09
CA LYS A 81 14.25 -4.61 -21.17
C LYS A 81 15.23 -3.69 -20.45
N ALA A 82 15.79 -2.69 -21.14
CA ALA A 82 16.75 -1.78 -20.54
C ALA A 82 16.13 -0.96 -19.39
N LEU A 83 14.87 -0.52 -19.57
CA LEU A 83 14.14 0.30 -18.61
C LEU A 83 13.55 -0.51 -17.43
N LEU A 84 13.62 -1.85 -17.49
CA LEU A 84 13.19 -2.76 -16.44
C LEU A 84 14.33 -3.29 -15.58
N ARG A 85 15.56 -2.80 -15.79
CA ARG A 85 16.71 -3.15 -14.94
C ARG A 85 16.63 -2.42 -13.59
N GLU A 86 17.31 -2.98 -12.60
CA GLU A 86 17.41 -2.43 -11.25
C GLU A 86 17.82 -0.96 -11.22
N GLU A 87 18.74 -0.54 -12.09
CA GLU A 87 19.22 0.84 -12.20
C GLU A 87 18.12 1.89 -12.53
N TYR A 88 17.00 1.46 -13.12
CA TYR A 88 15.88 2.33 -13.48
C TYR A 88 14.67 2.17 -12.54
N LEU A 89 14.72 1.27 -11.56
CA LEU A 89 13.63 1.15 -10.59
C LEU A 89 13.50 2.43 -9.78
N GLY A 90 12.28 2.76 -9.36
CA GLY A 90 11.97 4.05 -8.76
C GLY A 90 11.85 5.21 -9.77
N SER A 91 11.99 4.97 -11.09
CA SER A 91 11.84 6.01 -12.13
C SER A 91 10.51 5.95 -12.89
N THR A 92 10.07 7.10 -13.41
CA THR A 92 8.91 7.21 -14.31
C THR A 92 9.08 6.39 -15.58
N ARG A 93 10.32 6.24 -16.07
CA ARG A 93 10.63 5.47 -17.27
C ARG A 93 10.36 3.98 -17.06
N SER A 94 10.75 3.45 -15.90
CA SER A 94 10.48 2.07 -15.53
C SER A 94 8.99 1.82 -15.32
N ALA A 95 8.28 2.74 -14.65
CA ALA A 95 6.83 2.66 -14.48
C ALA A 95 6.07 2.69 -15.83
N ALA A 96 6.49 3.53 -16.77
CA ALA A 96 5.91 3.58 -18.11
C ALA A 96 6.22 2.32 -18.94
N ALA A 97 7.44 1.79 -18.82
CA ALA A 97 7.83 0.53 -19.46
C ALA A 97 7.02 -0.66 -18.92
N PHE A 98 6.85 -0.73 -17.60
CA PHE A 98 6.01 -1.69 -16.90
C PHE A 98 4.58 -1.69 -17.47
N LEU A 99 3.92 -0.53 -17.54
CA LEU A 99 2.55 -0.42 -18.08
C LEU A 99 2.44 -0.95 -19.51
N LYS A 100 3.41 -0.62 -20.37
CA LYS A 100 3.41 -1.09 -21.77
C LYS A 100 3.51 -2.62 -21.83
N VAL A 101 4.43 -3.22 -21.09
CA VAL A 101 4.60 -4.69 -21.08
C VAL A 101 3.37 -5.38 -20.48
N LEU A 102 2.84 -4.84 -19.39
CA LEU A 102 1.65 -5.34 -18.71
C LEU A 102 0.43 -5.40 -19.64
N THR A 103 0.17 -4.35 -20.42
CA THR A 103 -0.98 -4.32 -21.34
C THR A 103 -0.96 -5.47 -22.34
N VAL A 104 0.23 -5.83 -22.84
CA VAL A 104 0.41 -6.96 -23.76
C VAL A 104 0.33 -8.30 -23.02
N ALA A 105 0.89 -8.37 -21.80
CA ALA A 105 0.87 -9.58 -20.99
C ALA A 105 -0.56 -10.04 -20.64
N ARG A 106 -1.49 -9.12 -20.43
CA ARG A 106 -2.92 -9.42 -20.16
C ARG A 106 -3.60 -10.20 -21.29
N SER A 107 -3.21 -9.96 -22.54
CA SER A 107 -3.77 -10.63 -23.72
C SER A 107 -2.93 -11.80 -24.22
N ALA A 108 -1.75 -12.04 -23.64
CA ALA A 108 -0.81 -13.03 -24.15
C ALA A 108 -1.23 -14.46 -23.74
N PRO A 109 -1.04 -15.46 -24.62
CA PRO A 109 -1.27 -16.85 -24.28
C PRO A 109 -0.20 -17.36 -23.31
N LYS A 110 -0.54 -18.39 -22.53
CA LYS A 110 0.32 -19.00 -21.51
C LYS A 110 1.69 -19.40 -22.07
N GLU A 111 1.73 -19.98 -23.27
CA GLU A 111 2.96 -20.48 -23.88
C GLU A 111 3.98 -19.37 -24.12
N ASP A 112 3.52 -18.19 -24.53
CA ASP A 112 4.39 -17.05 -24.77
C ASP A 112 4.87 -16.40 -23.47
N LEU A 113 4.03 -16.40 -22.43
CA LEU A 113 4.44 -15.98 -21.09
C LEU A 113 5.53 -16.90 -20.51
N VAL A 114 5.37 -18.22 -20.65
CA VAL A 114 6.38 -19.21 -20.23
C VAL A 114 7.69 -19.04 -21.00
N LYS A 115 7.62 -18.78 -22.32
CA LYS A 115 8.83 -18.48 -23.13
C LYS A 115 9.59 -17.26 -22.60
N VAL A 116 8.88 -16.22 -22.15
CA VAL A 116 9.50 -15.01 -21.60
C VAL A 116 10.19 -15.30 -20.26
N LEU A 117 9.54 -16.07 -19.38
CA LEU A 117 10.08 -16.44 -18.06
C LEU A 117 11.28 -17.39 -18.17
N LYS A 118 11.30 -18.32 -19.11
CA LYS A 118 12.42 -19.27 -19.31
C LYS A 118 13.59 -18.70 -20.13
N ASN A 119 13.48 -17.48 -20.66
CA ASN A 119 14.51 -16.91 -21.52
C ASN A 119 15.72 -16.43 -20.71
N THR A 120 16.88 -17.07 -20.88
CA THR A 120 18.13 -16.76 -20.17
C THR A 120 18.59 -15.31 -20.36
N LYS A 121 18.24 -14.66 -21.48
CA LYS A 121 18.55 -13.25 -21.70
C LYS A 121 17.87 -12.36 -20.66
N ASN A 122 16.76 -12.78 -20.08
CA ASN A 122 15.97 -12.00 -19.13
C ASN A 122 16.44 -12.12 -17.67
N LYS A 123 17.53 -12.83 -17.38
CA LYS A 123 18.02 -13.05 -16.01
C LYS A 123 18.15 -11.75 -15.18
N LYS A 124 18.58 -10.65 -15.80
CA LYS A 124 18.75 -9.33 -15.15
C LYS A 124 17.44 -8.57 -14.86
N ILE A 125 16.31 -9.06 -15.35
CA ILE A 125 15.00 -8.42 -15.17
C ILE A 125 13.95 -9.41 -14.64
N MET A 126 14.40 -10.55 -14.10
CA MET A 126 13.51 -11.66 -13.78
C MET A 126 12.50 -11.30 -12.69
N ASN A 127 12.96 -10.61 -11.64
CA ASN A 127 12.12 -10.08 -10.57
C ASN A 127 11.01 -9.18 -11.12
N GLN A 128 11.34 -8.30 -12.06
CA GLN A 128 10.38 -7.38 -12.70
C GLN A 128 9.40 -8.10 -13.61
N LEU A 129 9.79 -9.23 -14.21
CA LEU A 129 8.86 -10.06 -14.98
C LEU A 129 7.84 -10.74 -14.07
N TYR A 130 8.26 -11.27 -12.91
CA TYR A 130 7.32 -11.82 -11.92
C TYR A 130 6.38 -10.76 -11.34
N ASP A 131 6.88 -9.54 -11.13
CA ASP A 131 6.03 -8.39 -10.79
C ASP A 131 4.95 -8.17 -11.86
N ILE A 132 5.33 -8.18 -13.15
CA ILE A 132 4.37 -8.03 -14.26
C ILE A 132 3.35 -9.18 -14.29
N MET A 133 3.77 -10.43 -14.07
CA MET A 133 2.86 -11.58 -14.06
C MET A 133 1.83 -11.50 -12.94
N GLY A 134 2.23 -11.02 -11.76
CA GLY A 134 1.32 -10.77 -10.64
C GLY A 134 0.34 -9.64 -10.94
N ALA A 135 0.82 -8.53 -11.50
CA ALA A 135 0.00 -7.37 -11.83
C ALA A 135 -0.98 -7.61 -13.01
N ALA A 136 -0.66 -8.58 -13.89
CA ALA A 136 -1.49 -8.94 -15.04
C ALA A 136 -2.88 -9.44 -14.61
N GLN A 137 -2.98 -10.17 -13.50
CA GLN A 137 -4.24 -10.68 -12.93
C GLN A 137 -5.06 -11.51 -13.93
N THR A 138 -4.40 -12.35 -14.74
CA THR A 138 -5.08 -13.27 -15.66
C THR A 138 -4.79 -14.72 -15.29
N ASP A 139 -5.72 -15.61 -15.61
CA ASP A 139 -5.53 -17.05 -15.36
C ASP A 139 -4.31 -17.58 -16.13
N ALA A 140 -4.07 -17.07 -17.35
CA ALA A 140 -2.91 -17.43 -18.15
C ALA A 140 -1.58 -17.03 -17.50
N SER A 141 -1.50 -15.85 -16.85
CA SER A 141 -0.28 -15.42 -16.15
C SER A 141 -0.03 -16.24 -14.90
N HIS A 142 -1.08 -16.53 -14.12
CA HIS A 142 -0.98 -17.36 -12.92
C HIS A 142 -0.54 -18.80 -13.27
N GLU A 143 -1.16 -19.41 -14.28
CA GLU A 143 -0.77 -20.75 -14.73
C GLU A 143 0.64 -20.81 -15.32
N ALA A 144 1.09 -19.76 -16.00
CA ALA A 144 2.45 -19.67 -16.50
C ALA A 144 3.47 -19.70 -15.35
N VAL A 145 3.25 -18.91 -14.29
CA VAL A 145 4.11 -18.88 -13.11
C VAL A 145 4.15 -20.24 -12.41
N ASN A 146 2.98 -20.84 -12.15
CA ASN A 146 2.89 -22.17 -11.52
C ASN A 146 3.56 -23.28 -12.33
N SER A 147 3.71 -23.12 -13.65
CA SER A 147 4.39 -24.09 -14.52
C SER A 147 5.91 -23.94 -14.57
N VAL A 148 6.43 -22.80 -14.10
CA VAL A 148 7.86 -22.46 -14.13
C VAL A 148 8.48 -22.60 -12.75
N LEU A 149 7.81 -22.10 -11.71
CA LEU A 149 8.35 -22.10 -10.35
C LEU A 149 7.95 -23.35 -9.57
N THR A 150 8.85 -23.76 -8.67
CA THR A 150 8.63 -24.84 -7.71
C THR A 150 8.68 -24.31 -6.28
N LEU A 151 7.92 -24.90 -5.35
CA LEU A 151 7.89 -24.46 -3.95
C LEU A 151 9.10 -24.94 -3.14
N THR A 152 9.88 -25.88 -3.67
CA THR A 152 10.98 -26.56 -2.97
C THR A 152 12.36 -25.99 -3.31
N SER A 153 12.48 -25.20 -4.38
CA SER A 153 13.75 -24.61 -4.80
C SER A 153 14.02 -23.32 -4.04
N GLU A 154 15.21 -23.19 -3.42
CA GLU A 154 15.65 -21.94 -2.80
C GLU A 154 15.84 -20.82 -3.83
N GLU A 155 16.26 -21.14 -5.05
CA GLU A 155 16.42 -20.14 -6.12
C GLU A 155 15.08 -19.54 -6.57
N ASP A 156 14.00 -20.32 -6.45
CA ASP A 156 12.65 -19.89 -6.82
C ASP A 156 11.99 -19.03 -5.72
N PHE A 157 12.54 -19.02 -4.50
CA PHE A 157 11.95 -18.31 -3.36
C PHE A 157 11.77 -16.82 -3.64
N ASP A 158 12.81 -16.14 -4.11
CA ASP A 158 12.76 -14.71 -4.40
C ASP A 158 11.74 -14.42 -5.51
N PHE A 159 11.68 -15.27 -6.53
CA PHE A 159 10.72 -15.14 -7.63
C PHE A 159 9.27 -15.33 -7.17
N TRP A 160 9.02 -16.29 -6.28
CA TRP A 160 7.74 -16.44 -5.62
C TRP A 160 7.38 -15.21 -4.79
N GLU A 161 8.31 -14.69 -4.00
CA GLU A 161 8.07 -13.53 -3.14
C GLU A 161 7.65 -12.31 -4.00
N ARG A 162 8.37 -12.05 -5.10
CA ARG A 162 8.04 -10.99 -6.07
C ARG A 162 6.67 -11.16 -6.70
N TYR A 163 6.38 -12.37 -7.19
CA TYR A 163 5.10 -12.68 -7.80
C TYR A 163 3.95 -12.46 -6.82
N LEU A 164 4.07 -12.97 -5.59
CA LEU A 164 3.04 -12.92 -4.55
C LEU A 164 2.82 -11.49 -4.04
N TRP A 165 3.88 -10.69 -3.84
CA TRP A 165 3.73 -9.28 -3.51
C TRP A 165 2.92 -8.55 -4.57
N SER A 166 3.27 -8.69 -5.85
CA SER A 166 2.55 -8.04 -6.93
C SER A 166 1.09 -8.51 -7.03
N LEU A 167 0.86 -9.82 -6.86
CA LEU A 167 -0.48 -10.39 -6.85
C LEU A 167 -1.34 -9.86 -5.69
N SER A 168 -0.76 -9.71 -4.49
CA SER A 168 -1.45 -9.17 -3.31
C SER A 168 -1.93 -7.72 -3.51
N PHE A 169 -1.25 -6.98 -4.39
CA PHE A 169 -1.59 -5.60 -4.75
C PHE A 169 -2.57 -5.51 -5.92
N GLY A 170 -2.96 -6.63 -6.54
CA GLY A 170 -3.90 -6.69 -7.66
C GLY A 170 -5.32 -6.23 -7.32
N ALA A 171 -5.95 -5.43 -8.18
CA ALA A 171 -7.26 -4.82 -7.94
C ALA A 171 -8.45 -5.81 -8.04
N TYR A 172 -8.35 -6.81 -8.90
CA TYR A 172 -9.41 -7.74 -9.29
C TYR A 172 -8.90 -9.20 -9.21
N PRO A 173 -8.77 -9.78 -8.01
CA PRO A 173 -8.36 -11.18 -7.89
C PRO A 173 -9.43 -12.11 -8.49
N SER A 174 -9.02 -13.12 -9.27
CA SER A 174 -9.93 -14.15 -9.80
C SER A 174 -10.14 -15.27 -8.77
N LEU A 175 -11.34 -15.86 -8.76
CA LEU A 175 -11.68 -16.96 -7.86
C LEU A 175 -10.74 -18.16 -8.07
N LYS A 176 -10.42 -18.48 -9.33
CA LYS A 176 -9.51 -19.57 -9.69
C LYS A 176 -8.10 -19.36 -9.12
N THR A 177 -7.59 -18.12 -9.15
CA THR A 177 -6.31 -17.79 -8.52
C THR A 177 -6.37 -17.92 -7.00
N ILE A 178 -7.44 -17.46 -6.35
CA ILE A 178 -7.60 -17.59 -4.89
C ILE A 178 -7.57 -19.06 -4.47
N GLN A 179 -8.37 -19.91 -5.13
CA GLN A 179 -8.41 -21.35 -4.87
C GLN A 179 -7.06 -22.03 -5.12
N SER A 180 -6.34 -21.61 -6.17
CA SER A 180 -5.00 -22.14 -6.44
C SER A 180 -4.01 -21.73 -5.35
N ILE A 181 -4.00 -20.48 -4.89
CA ILE A 181 -3.13 -20.03 -3.79
C ILE A 181 -3.48 -20.73 -2.48
N GLU A 182 -4.77 -20.93 -2.18
CA GLU A 182 -5.21 -21.73 -1.03
C GLU A 182 -4.66 -23.16 -1.10
N SER A 183 -4.78 -23.82 -2.27
CA SER A 183 -4.23 -25.17 -2.47
C SER A 183 -2.70 -25.23 -2.35
N LEU A 184 -1.99 -24.15 -2.68
CA LEU A 184 -0.54 -24.07 -2.49
C LEU A 184 -0.19 -23.92 -1.01
N ASN A 185 -1.01 -23.23 -0.24
CA ASN A 185 -0.82 -23.04 1.20
C ASN A 185 -1.09 -24.32 2.01
N GLU A 186 -1.90 -25.24 1.49
CA GLU A 186 -2.11 -26.58 2.08
C GLU A 186 -0.93 -27.53 1.86
N LYS A 187 -0.09 -27.28 0.86
CA LYS A 187 1.10 -28.09 0.60
C LYS A 187 2.16 -27.85 1.66
N ARG A 188 3.03 -28.85 1.86
CA ARG A 188 4.22 -28.69 2.68
C ARG A 188 5.15 -27.67 2.03
N ILE A 189 5.41 -26.58 2.74
CA ILE A 189 6.34 -25.52 2.36
C ILE A 189 7.47 -25.53 3.40
N ASP A 190 8.69 -25.85 2.96
CA ASP A 190 9.84 -25.95 3.86
C ASP A 190 10.35 -24.57 4.32
N ASN A 191 10.14 -23.52 3.50
CA ASN A 191 10.54 -22.16 3.83
C ASN A 191 9.43 -21.39 4.59
N PRO A 192 9.61 -21.06 5.89
CA PRO A 192 8.60 -20.37 6.68
C PRO A 192 8.31 -18.94 6.18
N LYS A 193 9.28 -18.25 5.57
CA LYS A 193 9.08 -16.91 5.00
C LYS A 193 8.13 -16.97 3.81
N LEU A 194 8.25 -18.02 2.97
CA LEU A 194 7.36 -18.21 1.81
C LEU A 194 5.94 -18.51 2.27
N LYS A 195 5.80 -19.33 3.31
CA LYS A 195 4.50 -19.65 3.92
C LYS A 195 3.82 -18.38 4.44
N GLU A 196 4.54 -17.51 5.14
CA GLU A 196 3.99 -16.22 5.59
C GLU A 196 3.58 -15.34 4.41
N THR A 197 4.42 -15.19 3.38
CA THR A 197 4.09 -14.39 2.19
C THR A 197 2.86 -14.92 1.44
N LEU A 198 2.72 -16.24 1.29
CA LEU A 198 1.53 -16.88 0.71
C LEU A 198 0.27 -16.56 1.51
N LEU A 199 0.35 -16.68 2.83
CA LEU A 199 -0.77 -16.42 3.73
C LEU A 199 -1.22 -14.95 3.68
N LEU A 200 -0.26 -14.02 3.70
CA LEU A 200 -0.50 -12.59 3.58
C LEU A 200 -1.11 -12.22 2.23
N THR A 201 -0.71 -12.92 1.16
CA THR A 201 -1.25 -12.73 -0.19
C THR A 201 -2.66 -13.26 -0.31
N LEU A 202 -2.93 -14.47 0.19
CA LEU A 202 -4.26 -15.08 0.20
C LEU A 202 -5.28 -14.19 0.91
N THR A 203 -4.94 -13.73 2.12
CA THR A 203 -5.83 -12.86 2.91
C THR A 203 -6.07 -11.50 2.27
N ALA A 204 -5.05 -10.90 1.65
CA ALA A 204 -5.21 -9.66 0.89
C ALA A 204 -6.12 -9.83 -0.34
N MET A 205 -5.99 -10.95 -1.07
CA MET A 205 -6.84 -11.26 -2.21
C MET A 205 -8.29 -11.50 -1.79
N VAL A 206 -8.52 -12.30 -0.74
CA VAL A 206 -9.87 -12.59 -0.22
C VAL A 206 -10.56 -11.31 0.23
N ARG A 207 -9.86 -10.41 0.94
CA ARG A 207 -10.39 -9.08 1.29
C ARG A 207 -10.83 -8.30 0.06
N ARG A 208 -10.02 -8.27 -0.99
CA ARG A 208 -10.35 -7.51 -2.22
C ARG A 208 -11.50 -8.15 -2.99
N TYR A 209 -11.55 -9.48 -3.02
CA TYR A 209 -12.63 -10.24 -3.63
C TYR A 209 -13.96 -9.96 -2.94
N ASP A 210 -14.00 -9.93 -1.61
CA ASP A 210 -15.21 -9.65 -0.84
C ASP A 210 -15.75 -8.22 -1.06
N ASN A 211 -14.84 -7.25 -1.24
CA ASN A 211 -15.20 -5.88 -1.58
C ASN A 211 -15.75 -5.70 -3.02
N TYR A 212 -15.61 -6.69 -3.92
CA TYR A 212 -16.01 -6.59 -5.34
C TYR A 212 -17.32 -7.34 -5.63
N GLN A 213 -18.13 -6.96 -6.64
CA GLN A 213 -19.44 -7.58 -6.93
C GLN A 213 -19.36 -8.98 -7.61
N GLY A 214 -19.04 -10.04 -6.86
CA GLY A 214 -19.30 -11.45 -7.23
C GLY A 214 -20.43 -12.13 -6.42
N ASP A 215 -20.91 -13.30 -6.86
CA ASP A 215 -22.03 -14.02 -6.22
C ASP A 215 -21.61 -14.94 -5.03
N GLN A 216 -20.32 -15.31 -4.91
CA GLN A 216 -19.80 -16.28 -3.93
C GLN A 216 -18.92 -15.66 -2.82
N LYS A 217 -18.98 -14.34 -2.62
CA LYS A 217 -17.98 -13.59 -1.85
C LYS A 217 -17.81 -14.04 -0.40
N HIS A 218 -18.93 -14.10 0.32
CA HIS A 218 -18.94 -14.35 1.75
C HIS A 218 -18.59 -15.80 2.08
N GLU A 219 -18.88 -16.75 1.18
CA GLU A 219 -18.56 -18.16 1.41
C GLU A 219 -17.04 -18.39 1.42
N VAL A 220 -16.33 -17.83 0.44
CA VAL A 220 -14.86 -17.91 0.35
C VAL A 220 -14.21 -17.24 1.56
N LEU A 221 -14.69 -16.06 1.95
CA LEU A 221 -14.19 -15.35 3.13
C LEU A 221 -14.35 -16.18 4.40
N LEU A 222 -15.55 -16.74 4.62
CA LEU A 222 -15.83 -17.54 5.82
C LEU A 222 -15.04 -18.85 5.86
N LEU A 223 -14.80 -19.48 4.70
CA LEU A 223 -13.98 -20.69 4.60
C LEU A 223 -12.54 -20.39 5.01
N VAL A 224 -11.92 -19.38 4.38
CA VAL A 224 -10.53 -18.98 4.66
C VAL A 224 -10.39 -18.52 6.11
N LEU A 225 -11.35 -17.74 6.63
CA LEU A 225 -11.35 -17.32 8.02
C LEU A 225 -11.34 -18.51 8.99
N LYS A 226 -12.23 -19.50 8.79
CA LYS A 226 -12.27 -20.71 9.62
C LYS A 226 -10.97 -21.51 9.55
N ASN A 227 -10.36 -21.60 8.37
CA ASN A 227 -9.09 -22.28 8.17
C ASN A 227 -7.95 -21.57 8.92
N LEU A 228 -7.90 -20.23 8.87
CA LEU A 228 -6.95 -19.42 9.63
C LEU A 228 -7.13 -19.56 11.14
N GLU A 229 -8.38 -19.53 11.62
CA GLU A 229 -8.67 -19.68 13.05
C GLU A 229 -8.31 -21.07 13.58
N ARG A 230 -8.54 -22.12 12.78
CA ARG A 230 -8.11 -23.48 13.10
C ARG A 230 -6.58 -23.54 13.19
N ALA A 231 -5.90 -23.06 12.16
CA ALA A 231 -4.44 -23.09 12.09
C ALA A 231 -3.77 -22.25 13.19
N LEU A 232 -4.39 -21.14 13.62
CA LEU A 232 -3.92 -20.34 14.76
C LEU A 232 -4.08 -21.09 16.10
N LYS A 233 -5.16 -21.87 16.28
CA LYS A 233 -5.36 -22.71 17.48
C LYS A 233 -4.40 -23.88 17.53
N ASP A 234 -4.00 -24.39 16.38
CA ASP A 234 -3.03 -25.48 16.26
C ASP A 234 -1.58 -25.02 16.51
N CYS A 235 -1.33 -23.70 16.61
CA CYS A 235 -0.01 -23.21 17.00
C CYS A 235 0.32 -23.64 18.45
N PRO A 236 1.54 -24.12 18.71
CA PRO A 236 1.94 -24.57 20.04
C PRO A 236 1.91 -23.41 21.05
N GLU A 237 1.16 -23.57 22.14
CA GLU A 237 1.05 -22.55 23.21
C GLU A 237 2.34 -22.37 24.02
N LYS A 238 3.27 -23.33 23.93
CA LYS A 238 4.49 -23.43 24.76
C LYS A 238 5.79 -23.11 24.03
N GLU A 239 5.74 -22.62 22.78
CA GLU A 239 6.97 -22.13 22.13
C GLU A 239 7.36 -20.77 22.74
N GLU A 240 8.61 -20.67 23.23
CA GLU A 240 9.24 -19.39 23.56
C GLU A 240 9.23 -18.43 22.36
N ASP A 241 9.22 -18.99 21.14
CA ASP A 241 9.04 -18.28 19.88
C ASP A 241 7.56 -18.21 19.45
N SER A 242 6.91 -17.08 19.76
CA SER A 242 5.55 -16.73 19.27
C SER A 242 5.40 -16.61 17.73
N SER A 243 6.36 -17.09 16.94
CA SER A 243 6.47 -16.89 15.48
C SER A 243 5.26 -17.44 14.71
N CYS A 244 4.75 -18.62 15.08
CA CYS A 244 3.57 -19.25 14.47
C CYS A 244 2.33 -18.35 14.59
N ALA A 245 2.01 -17.91 15.81
CA ALA A 245 0.84 -17.08 16.06
C ALA A 245 0.95 -15.70 15.38
N LEU A 246 2.15 -15.11 15.36
CA LEU A 246 2.39 -13.79 14.74
C LEU A 246 2.08 -13.80 13.23
N MET A 247 2.43 -14.87 12.52
CA MET A 247 2.15 -15.02 11.09
C MET A 247 0.65 -14.93 10.81
N TYR A 248 -0.18 -15.68 11.56
CA TYR A 248 -1.64 -15.65 11.39
C TYR A 248 -2.26 -14.32 11.84
N LEU A 249 -1.78 -13.71 12.93
CA LEU A 249 -2.24 -12.39 13.38
C LEU A 249 -1.99 -11.29 12.33
N ARG A 250 -0.86 -11.35 11.63
CA ARG A 250 -0.59 -10.46 10.48
C ARG A 250 -1.51 -10.77 9.29
N ALA A 251 -1.84 -12.03 9.06
CA ALA A 251 -2.81 -12.42 8.04
C ALA A 251 -4.23 -11.89 8.34
N PHE A 252 -4.66 -11.92 9.60
CA PHE A 252 -5.92 -11.27 10.01
C PHE A 252 -5.90 -9.75 9.76
N LYS A 253 -4.77 -9.09 9.98
CA LYS A 253 -4.60 -7.67 9.63
C LYS A 253 -4.77 -7.41 8.13
N ASN A 254 -4.29 -8.30 7.26
CA ASN A 254 -4.50 -8.18 5.81
C ASN A 254 -5.93 -8.51 5.37
N LEU A 255 -6.57 -9.48 6.00
CA LEU A 255 -7.98 -9.81 5.77
C LEU A 255 -8.89 -8.63 6.11
N ASN A 256 -8.54 -7.88 7.17
CA ASN A 256 -9.15 -6.61 7.58
C ASN A 256 -10.70 -6.62 7.54
N HIS A 257 -11.30 -7.58 8.24
CA HIS A 257 -12.75 -7.79 8.26
C HIS A 257 -13.27 -7.89 9.70
N GLU A 258 -14.47 -7.38 9.98
CA GLU A 258 -15.05 -7.32 11.33
C GLU A 258 -15.24 -8.70 11.96
N ALA A 259 -15.49 -9.74 11.15
CA ALA A 259 -15.59 -11.13 11.61
C ALA A 259 -14.31 -11.65 12.32
N THR A 260 -13.16 -10.98 12.14
CA THR A 260 -11.91 -11.33 12.83
C THR A 260 -11.86 -10.83 14.28
N LEU A 261 -12.71 -9.86 14.66
CA LEU A 261 -12.66 -9.19 15.96
C LEU A 261 -12.73 -10.13 17.17
N PRO A 262 -13.60 -11.16 17.23
CA PRO A 262 -13.65 -12.05 18.39
C PRO A 262 -12.31 -12.74 18.65
N THR A 263 -11.67 -13.22 17.59
CA THR A 263 -10.36 -13.88 17.65
C THR A 263 -9.27 -12.87 18.01
N LEU A 264 -9.25 -11.69 17.38
CA LEU A 264 -8.26 -10.66 17.68
C LEU A 264 -8.36 -10.14 19.12
N LEU A 265 -9.56 -9.90 19.64
CA LEU A 265 -9.77 -9.42 21.01
C LEU A 265 -9.29 -10.46 22.05
N LYS A 266 -9.51 -11.75 21.79
CA LYS A 266 -8.99 -12.83 22.64
C LYS A 266 -7.47 -12.76 22.74
N TYR A 267 -6.76 -12.70 21.62
CA TYR A 267 -5.29 -12.65 21.62
C TYR A 267 -4.73 -11.31 22.10
N ALA A 268 -5.48 -10.21 21.98
CA ALA A 268 -5.11 -8.91 22.55
C ALA A 268 -5.06 -8.96 24.09
N VAL A 269 -6.03 -9.61 24.73
CA VAL A 269 -6.15 -9.71 26.19
C VAL A 269 -5.33 -10.85 26.76
N GLU A 270 -5.45 -12.06 26.20
CA GLU A 270 -4.90 -13.30 26.78
C GLU A 270 -3.52 -13.68 26.21
N GLY A 271 -3.14 -13.15 25.04
CA GLY A 271 -1.93 -13.57 24.34
C GLY A 271 -0.61 -13.19 25.03
N SER A 272 0.51 -13.69 24.51
CA SER A 272 1.85 -13.23 24.90
C SER A 272 2.04 -11.74 24.59
N LYS A 273 3.08 -11.08 25.13
CA LYS A 273 3.37 -9.66 24.84
C LYS A 273 3.39 -9.38 23.33
N LYS A 274 4.12 -10.19 22.55
CA LYS A 274 4.23 -10.06 21.09
C LYS A 274 2.91 -10.32 20.38
N SER A 275 2.17 -11.35 20.77
CA SER A 275 0.85 -11.67 20.18
C SER A 275 -0.19 -10.59 20.49
N SER A 276 -0.17 -10.04 21.71
CA SER A 276 -1.05 -8.92 22.11
C SER A 276 -0.79 -7.68 21.25
N VAL A 277 0.48 -7.31 21.03
CA VAL A 277 0.85 -6.20 20.14
C VAL A 277 0.39 -6.47 18.70
N ALA A 278 0.60 -7.68 18.17
CA ALA A 278 0.18 -8.02 16.81
C ALA A 278 -1.34 -8.00 16.64
N ALA A 279 -2.09 -8.52 17.62
CA ALA A 279 -3.55 -8.47 17.63
C ALA A 279 -4.05 -7.02 17.70
N MET A 280 -3.46 -6.18 18.56
CA MET A 280 -3.80 -4.76 18.62
C MET A 280 -3.46 -4.00 17.33
N LYS A 281 -2.36 -4.34 16.65
CA LYS A 281 -2.04 -3.80 15.32
C LYS A 281 -3.10 -4.18 14.28
N ALA A 282 -3.61 -5.41 14.33
CA ALA A 282 -4.66 -5.87 13.44
C ALA A 282 -6.00 -5.16 13.72
N ILE A 283 -6.39 -5.00 14.99
CA ILE A 283 -7.60 -4.26 15.37
C ILE A 283 -7.51 -2.79 14.94
N ARG A 284 -6.36 -2.15 15.13
CA ARG A 284 -6.13 -0.75 14.73
C ARG A 284 -6.12 -0.54 13.21
N ALA A 285 -5.96 -1.60 12.42
CA ALA A 285 -6.03 -1.53 10.96
C ALA A 285 -7.47 -1.56 10.41
N LEU A 286 -8.44 -1.97 11.23
CA LEU A 286 -9.87 -1.91 10.89
C LEU A 286 -10.33 -0.45 10.82
N PRO A 287 -11.33 -0.14 9.97
CA PRO A 287 -11.89 1.20 9.91
C PRO A 287 -12.50 1.59 11.26
N PRO A 288 -12.51 2.88 11.63
CA PRO A 288 -13.07 3.33 12.91
C PRO A 288 -14.53 2.92 13.15
N SER A 289 -15.30 2.68 12.08
CA SER A 289 -16.67 2.15 12.16
C SER A 289 -16.78 0.76 12.77
N ALA A 290 -15.72 -0.06 12.65
CA ALA A 290 -15.67 -1.41 13.20
C ALA A 290 -15.33 -1.46 14.71
N TRP A 291 -14.89 -0.34 15.29
CA TRP A 291 -14.50 -0.27 16.70
C TRP A 291 -15.73 -0.11 17.61
N SER A 292 -16.46 -1.23 17.76
CA SER A 292 -17.63 -1.33 18.63
C SER A 292 -17.33 -0.95 20.09
N PRO A 293 -18.35 -0.67 20.92
CA PRO A 293 -18.15 -0.38 22.35
C PRO A 293 -17.36 -1.46 23.10
N LEU A 294 -17.45 -2.72 22.66
CA LEU A 294 -16.64 -3.82 23.20
C LEU A 294 -15.15 -3.61 22.91
N VAL A 295 -14.80 -3.24 21.67
CA VAL A 295 -13.41 -2.92 21.27
C VAL A 295 -12.88 -1.76 22.09
N GLN A 296 -13.68 -0.70 22.25
CA GLN A 296 -13.31 0.49 23.03
C GLN A 296 -13.10 0.14 24.51
N LYS A 297 -13.96 -0.69 25.10
CA LYS A 297 -13.80 -1.18 26.48
C LYS A 297 -12.53 -2.00 26.65
N THR A 298 -12.23 -2.91 25.71
CA THR A 298 -10.99 -3.68 25.74
C THR A 298 -9.76 -2.79 25.57
N ALA A 299 -9.80 -1.81 24.68
CA ALA A 299 -8.73 -0.83 24.51
C ALA A 299 -8.53 0.04 25.76
N ALA A 300 -9.59 0.35 26.51
CA ALA A 300 -9.47 1.00 27.81
C ALA A 300 -8.79 0.08 28.84
N ASN A 301 -9.19 -1.19 28.93
CA ASN A 301 -8.60 -2.18 29.86
C ASN A 301 -7.08 -2.34 29.63
N ILE A 302 -6.71 -2.79 28.42
CA ILE A 302 -5.71 -2.16 27.56
C ILE A 302 -4.73 -1.15 28.17
N TYR A 303 -5.03 0.09 27.81
CA TYR A 303 -4.28 1.29 28.09
C TYR A 303 -4.07 1.56 29.58
N TYR A 304 -5.13 1.39 30.38
CA TYR A 304 -5.13 1.64 31.82
C TYR A 304 -4.59 0.45 32.64
N GLN A 305 -4.29 -0.69 32.01
CA GLN A 305 -3.79 -1.91 32.67
C GLN A 305 -4.70 -2.39 33.81
N LEU A 306 -6.02 -2.45 33.57
CA LEU A 306 -7.00 -2.74 34.63
C LEU A 306 -7.01 -4.21 35.08
N ASP A 307 -6.58 -5.12 34.23
CA ASP A 307 -6.57 -6.58 34.44
C ASP A 307 -5.13 -7.11 34.62
N ARG A 308 -4.22 -6.74 33.71
CA ARG A 308 -2.80 -7.13 33.78
C ARG A 308 -1.87 -6.05 33.20
N ARG A 309 -0.56 -6.25 33.38
CA ARG A 309 0.46 -5.43 32.73
C ARG A 309 0.60 -5.81 31.26
N TYR A 310 0.49 -4.82 30.40
CA TYR A 310 0.71 -4.92 28.95
C TYR A 310 2.00 -4.24 28.50
N ASP A 311 2.51 -4.67 27.34
CA ASP A 311 3.60 -3.98 26.65
C ASP A 311 3.22 -2.54 26.28
N SER A 312 4.21 -1.63 26.29
CA SER A 312 3.99 -0.22 25.93
C SER A 312 3.36 -0.07 24.54
N SER A 313 3.77 -0.89 23.57
CA SER A 313 3.29 -0.83 22.19
C SER A 313 1.81 -1.23 22.09
N ALA A 314 1.38 -2.21 22.89
CA ALA A 314 -0.03 -2.60 22.96
C ALA A 314 -0.87 -1.47 23.58
N ARG A 315 -0.34 -0.78 24.59
CA ARG A 315 -1.00 0.36 25.25
C ARG A 315 -1.10 1.59 24.33
N THR A 316 -0.05 1.93 23.59
CA THR A 316 -0.08 3.04 22.63
C THR A 316 -1.00 2.75 21.44
N LEU A 317 -1.06 1.51 20.96
CA LEU A 317 -2.05 1.07 19.97
C LEU A 317 -3.50 1.15 20.51
N ALA A 318 -3.72 0.72 21.75
CA ALA A 318 -5.02 0.83 22.41
C ALA A 318 -5.44 2.30 22.55
N LEU A 319 -4.51 3.16 22.92
CA LEU A 319 -4.73 4.59 23.01
C LEU A 319 -5.15 5.19 21.66
N ASP A 320 -4.52 4.79 20.57
CA ASP A 320 -4.89 5.29 19.26
C ASP A 320 -6.32 4.89 18.86
N ILE A 321 -6.76 3.67 19.20
CA ILE A 321 -8.16 3.26 19.02
C ILE A 321 -9.11 4.15 19.86
N LEU A 322 -8.73 4.48 21.09
CA LEU A 322 -9.54 5.33 21.97
C LEU A 322 -9.65 6.78 21.47
N LEU A 323 -8.57 7.31 20.87
CA LEU A 323 -8.51 8.68 20.35
C LEU A 323 -9.17 8.82 18.97
N GLU A 324 -9.07 7.82 18.11
CA GLU A 324 -9.55 7.88 16.72
C GLU A 324 -10.99 7.33 16.56
N SER A 325 -11.54 6.67 17.57
CA SER A 325 -12.93 6.19 17.55
C SER A 325 -13.93 7.35 17.57
N LYS A 326 -14.96 7.26 16.71
CA LYS A 326 -16.01 8.27 16.60
C LYS A 326 -17.37 7.72 17.10
N PRO A 327 -18.17 8.50 17.84
CA PRO A 327 -17.85 9.83 18.38
C PRO A 327 -16.79 9.75 19.50
N LEU A 328 -15.98 10.80 19.61
CA LEU A 328 -15.03 10.95 20.69
C LEU A 328 -15.70 11.71 21.85
N ASP A 329 -16.07 10.98 22.89
CA ASP A 329 -16.85 11.54 24.01
C ASP A 329 -15.98 12.37 24.96
N GLU A 330 -16.53 13.46 25.50
CA GLU A 330 -15.83 14.35 26.44
C GLU A 330 -15.34 13.61 27.70
N GLU A 331 -16.14 12.68 28.24
CA GLU A 331 -15.75 11.84 29.40
C GLU A 331 -14.51 10.98 29.10
N ARG A 332 -14.37 10.51 27.85
CA ARG A 332 -13.20 9.73 27.45
C ARG A 332 -11.95 10.60 27.40
N ILE A 333 -12.06 11.80 26.82
CA ILE A 333 -10.96 12.78 26.80
C ILE A 333 -10.56 13.14 28.25
N LYS A 334 -11.54 13.37 29.12
CA LYS A 334 -11.32 13.63 30.54
C LYS A 334 -10.55 12.50 31.24
N HIS A 335 -10.96 11.24 31.06
CA HIS A 335 -10.24 10.11 31.63
C HIS A 335 -8.79 10.00 31.12
N LEU A 336 -8.57 10.23 29.82
CA LEU A 336 -7.25 10.26 29.23
C LEU A 336 -6.39 11.39 29.79
N LEU A 337 -6.93 12.60 29.94
CA LEU A 337 -6.20 13.73 30.52
C LEU A 337 -5.87 13.50 32.00
N VAL A 338 -6.77 12.90 32.77
CA VAL A 338 -6.52 12.53 34.17
C VAL A 338 -5.41 11.48 34.28
N SER A 339 -5.28 10.58 33.30
CA SER A 339 -4.22 9.56 33.27
C SER A 339 -2.81 10.17 33.28
N LEU A 340 -2.63 11.39 32.75
CA LEU A 340 -1.35 12.09 32.72
C LEU A 340 -0.82 12.42 34.13
N LYS A 341 -1.71 12.51 35.13
CA LYS A 341 -1.35 12.73 36.54
C LYS A 341 -0.80 11.47 37.21
N ASN A 342 -1.12 10.29 36.69
CA ASN A 342 -0.72 9.03 37.31
C ASN A 342 0.80 8.82 37.23
N ARG A 343 1.35 8.21 38.29
CA ARG A 343 2.75 7.79 38.37
C ARG A 343 2.90 6.44 37.67
N ASP A 344 2.88 6.48 36.34
CA ASP A 344 3.22 5.33 35.49
C ASP A 344 4.75 5.24 35.37
N PRO A 345 5.38 4.07 35.67
CA PRO A 345 6.81 3.88 35.44
C PRO A 345 7.20 4.03 33.97
N VAL A 346 6.31 3.70 33.03
CA VAL A 346 6.53 3.86 31.59
C VAL A 346 6.09 5.25 31.14
N TYR A 347 6.89 6.27 31.47
CA TYR A 347 6.57 7.68 31.19
C TYR A 347 6.42 7.99 29.69
N GLU A 348 6.99 7.18 28.80
CA GLU A 348 6.87 7.32 27.34
C GLU A 348 5.43 7.14 26.83
N VAL A 349 4.61 6.32 27.48
CA VAL A 349 3.18 6.16 27.12
C VAL A 349 2.39 7.45 27.37
N LYS A 350 2.73 8.20 28.44
CA LYS A 350 2.12 9.51 28.73
C LYS A 350 2.59 10.59 27.77
N GLN A 351 3.88 10.59 27.44
CA GLN A 351 4.40 11.47 26.41
C GLN A 351 3.73 11.20 25.06
N TYR A 352 3.57 9.93 24.69
CA TYR A 352 2.87 9.53 23.48
C TYR A 352 1.43 10.08 23.44
N LEU A 353 0.68 9.98 24.56
CA LEU A 353 -0.65 10.59 24.68
C LEU A 353 -0.63 12.09 24.40
N LEU A 354 0.27 12.82 25.05
CA LEU A 354 0.36 14.27 24.88
C LEU A 354 0.65 14.64 23.42
N GLN A 355 1.59 13.94 22.78
CA GLN A 355 1.96 14.19 21.39
C GLN A 355 0.82 13.86 20.42
N ARG A 356 0.09 12.78 20.65
CA ARG A 356 -1.07 12.41 19.83
C ARG A 356 -2.22 13.39 19.99
N LEU A 357 -2.50 13.86 21.21
CA LEU A 357 -3.48 14.92 21.44
C LEU A 357 -3.09 16.22 20.73
N ASN A 358 -1.83 16.63 20.81
CA ASN A 358 -1.35 17.83 20.09
C ASN A 358 -1.49 17.66 18.58
N GLN A 359 -1.04 16.53 18.03
CA GLN A 359 -1.13 16.23 16.61
C GLN A 359 -2.58 16.20 16.11
N LEU A 360 -3.49 15.55 16.82
CA LEU A 360 -4.90 15.50 16.44
C LEU A 360 -5.57 16.88 16.61
N SER A 361 -5.17 17.66 17.62
CA SER A 361 -5.69 19.03 17.83
C SER A 361 -5.24 20.02 16.75
N GLU A 362 -4.11 19.77 16.08
CA GLU A 362 -3.69 20.55 14.89
C GLU A 362 -4.63 20.30 13.70
N SER A 363 -5.12 19.07 13.54
CA SER A 363 -6.02 18.68 12.45
C SER A 363 -7.51 18.92 12.73
N TYR A 364 -7.92 18.84 14.00
CA TYR A 364 -9.34 18.90 14.41
C TYR A 364 -9.58 20.04 15.42
N PRO A 365 -10.14 21.19 14.98
CA PRO A 365 -10.41 22.34 15.84
C PRO A 365 -11.31 22.03 17.04
N ASP A 366 -12.37 21.23 16.86
CA ASP A 366 -13.34 20.89 17.92
C ASP A 366 -12.68 20.11 19.07
N LEU A 367 -11.75 19.22 18.73
CA LEU A 367 -10.95 18.49 19.70
C LEU A 367 -10.05 19.44 20.49
N ARG A 368 -9.40 20.39 19.80
CA ARG A 368 -8.53 21.38 20.42
C ARG A 368 -9.28 22.22 21.46
N GLU A 369 -10.49 22.66 21.13
CA GLU A 369 -11.34 23.43 22.06
C GLU A 369 -11.73 22.60 23.27
N SER A 370 -12.20 21.36 23.06
CA SER A 370 -12.58 20.44 24.13
C SER A 370 -11.43 20.11 25.07
N VAL A 371 -10.25 19.80 24.53
CA VAL A 371 -9.03 19.54 25.33
C VAL A 371 -8.62 20.78 26.11
N THR A 372 -8.63 21.96 25.48
CA THR A 372 -8.27 23.22 26.15
C THR A 372 -9.23 23.56 27.29
N TYR A 373 -10.53 23.34 27.09
CA TYR A 373 -11.55 23.51 28.12
C TYR A 373 -11.34 22.54 29.28
N LEU A 374 -11.17 21.25 29.02
CA LEU A 374 -10.98 20.22 30.05
C LEU A 374 -9.67 20.41 30.83
N LEU A 375 -8.58 20.81 30.17
CA LEU A 375 -7.32 21.12 30.85
C LEU A 375 -7.48 22.25 31.86
N LYS A 376 -8.31 23.26 31.56
CA LYS A 376 -8.62 24.36 32.48
C LYS A 376 -9.58 23.93 33.58
N SER A 377 -10.68 23.25 33.25
CA SER A 377 -11.73 22.88 34.21
C SER A 377 -11.24 21.84 35.24
N LEU A 378 -10.38 20.92 34.82
CA LEU A 378 -9.77 19.89 35.68
C LEU A 378 -8.52 20.38 36.42
N GLY A 379 -8.07 21.62 36.17
CA GLY A 379 -6.85 22.16 36.77
C GLY A 379 -5.57 21.43 36.35
N LEU A 380 -5.55 20.82 35.16
CA LEU A 380 -4.41 20.07 34.60
C LEU A 380 -3.46 20.93 33.78
N ASN A 381 -3.82 22.20 33.53
CA ASN A 381 -3.00 23.15 32.78
C ASN A 381 -1.83 23.71 33.62
N HIS A 382 -0.89 22.84 34.00
CA HIS A 382 0.35 23.24 34.66
C HIS A 382 1.52 22.37 34.22
N TYR A 383 2.75 22.87 34.42
CA TYR A 383 3.98 22.21 33.99
C TYR A 383 4.12 20.78 34.56
N GLY A 384 3.68 20.54 35.80
CA GLY A 384 3.72 19.22 36.42
C GLY A 384 2.92 18.11 35.69
N VAL A 385 1.94 18.45 34.85
CA VAL A 385 1.19 17.48 34.02
C VAL A 385 1.58 17.56 32.55
N LEU A 386 1.86 18.76 32.03
CA LEU A 386 2.13 18.95 30.60
C LEU A 386 3.61 18.77 30.22
N ALA A 387 4.55 18.85 31.17
CA ALA A 387 5.98 18.61 30.94
C ALA A 387 6.37 17.17 31.27
N GLN A 388 5.95 16.21 30.43
CA GLN A 388 6.29 14.79 30.60
C GLN A 388 7.76 14.51 30.18
N ARG A 389 8.42 13.56 30.86
CA ARG A 389 9.85 13.22 30.72
C ARG A 389 10.21 12.43 29.43
N GLY A 390 9.26 12.19 28.52
CA GLY A 390 9.46 11.31 27.36
C GLY A 390 9.99 11.96 26.08
N LEU A 391 10.46 11.12 25.16
CA LEU A 391 10.96 11.48 23.83
C LEU A 391 10.01 11.07 22.70
N SER A 392 9.02 10.22 22.96
CA SER A 392 8.03 9.80 21.98
C SER A 392 7.42 11.02 21.28
N THR A 393 7.19 10.91 19.96
CA THR A 393 6.76 12.03 19.11
C THR A 393 5.68 11.62 18.14
N ALA A 394 4.80 12.55 17.80
CA ALA A 394 3.77 12.36 16.78
C ALA A 394 3.56 13.68 16.03
N LEU A 395 3.64 13.64 14.70
CA LEU A 395 3.60 14.84 13.86
C LEU A 395 2.84 14.59 12.56
N SER A 396 2.16 15.63 12.07
CA SER A 396 1.52 15.64 10.76
C SER A 396 2.03 16.83 9.95
N ARG A 397 2.45 16.61 8.71
CA ARG A 397 2.96 17.68 7.83
C ARG A 397 2.36 17.53 6.44
N SER A 398 1.73 18.58 5.92
CA SER A 398 1.28 18.58 4.52
C SER A 398 2.49 18.73 3.58
N PHE A 399 2.64 17.80 2.66
CA PHE A 399 3.66 17.86 1.60
C PHE A 399 3.07 18.35 0.27
N MET A 400 1.77 18.16 0.07
CA MET A 400 1.04 18.57 -1.12
C MET A 400 -0.31 19.16 -0.71
N THR A 401 -0.61 20.35 -1.23
CA THR A 401 -1.92 20.98 -1.10
C THR A 401 -2.46 21.24 -2.51
N HIS A 402 -3.63 20.69 -2.81
CA HIS A 402 -4.34 20.91 -4.07
C HIS A 402 -5.84 20.96 -3.77
N PRO A 403 -6.65 21.79 -4.47
CA PRO A 403 -8.09 21.90 -4.22
C PRO A 403 -8.82 20.54 -4.14
N ASP A 404 -8.40 19.59 -4.97
CA ASP A 404 -9.02 18.26 -5.06
C ASP A 404 -8.37 17.19 -4.17
N THR A 405 -7.11 17.38 -3.78
CA THR A 405 -6.30 16.30 -3.15
C THR A 405 -5.19 16.89 -2.29
N ASN A 406 -5.19 16.52 -1.02
CA ASN A 406 -4.12 16.85 -0.09
C ASN A 406 -3.23 15.63 0.16
N GLY A 407 -1.94 15.89 0.34
CA GLY A 407 -0.96 14.90 0.75
C GLY A 407 -0.43 15.25 2.13
N THR A 408 -0.56 14.33 3.07
CA THR A 408 -0.10 14.48 4.47
C THR A 408 0.90 13.39 4.81
N LEU A 409 2.02 13.79 5.41
CA LEU A 409 3.02 12.90 5.98
C LEU A 409 2.78 12.81 7.47
N LEU A 410 2.44 11.60 7.91
CA LEU A 410 2.23 11.27 9.31
C LEU A 410 3.46 10.56 9.81
N SER A 411 4.06 11.01 10.91
CA SER A 411 5.14 10.28 11.57
C SER A 411 4.83 10.13 13.05
N ILE A 412 4.90 8.90 13.54
CA ILE A 412 4.64 8.54 14.93
C ILE A 412 5.82 7.68 15.40
N GLN A 413 6.50 8.10 16.45
CA GLN A 413 7.70 7.46 16.98
C GLN A 413 7.50 7.20 18.48
N GLU A 414 7.39 5.93 18.83
CA GLU A 414 7.37 5.42 20.20
C GLU A 414 8.82 5.09 20.60
N ILE A 415 9.29 5.75 21.66
CA ILE A 415 10.63 5.58 22.21
C ILE A 415 10.53 4.80 23.52
N SER A 416 11.51 3.94 23.79
CA SER A 416 11.74 3.32 25.10
C SER A 416 13.24 3.32 25.40
N GLY A 417 13.62 3.66 26.63
CA GLY A 417 15.02 3.70 27.06
C GLY A 417 15.92 4.59 26.19
N GLY A 418 15.38 5.67 25.63
CA GLY A 418 16.11 6.57 24.73
C GLY A 418 16.27 6.09 23.28
N ILE A 419 15.75 4.91 22.93
CA ILE A 419 15.85 4.31 21.59
C ILE A 419 14.45 4.17 20.98
N LEU A 420 14.36 4.25 19.65
CA LEU A 420 13.15 3.91 18.93
C LEU A 420 12.72 2.46 19.23
N LYS A 421 11.57 2.29 19.89
CA LYS A 421 10.93 0.97 20.08
C LYS A 421 10.05 0.63 18.88
N ARG A 422 9.26 1.60 18.42
CA ARG A 422 8.38 1.46 17.26
C ARG A 422 8.17 2.81 16.58
N GLY A 423 8.40 2.88 15.28
CA GLY A 423 8.17 4.07 14.46
C GLY A 423 7.29 3.75 13.27
N THR A 424 6.41 4.66 12.88
CA THR A 424 5.68 4.59 11.60
C THR A 424 5.76 5.92 10.88
N VAL A 425 5.96 5.85 9.56
CA VAL A 425 5.90 6.98 8.64
C VAL A 425 4.91 6.64 7.54
N ASP A 426 3.78 7.34 7.55
CA ASP A 426 2.67 7.11 6.62
C ASP A 426 2.58 8.26 5.63
N VAL A 427 2.51 7.91 4.35
CA VAL A 427 2.21 8.84 3.27
C VAL A 427 0.72 8.70 2.95
N MET A 428 -0.05 9.66 3.45
CA MET A 428 -1.49 9.71 3.31
C MET A 428 -1.85 10.60 2.12
N VAL A 429 -2.85 10.15 1.37
CA VAL A 429 -3.51 10.96 0.35
C VAL A 429 -4.96 11.10 0.75
N GLU A 430 -5.40 12.35 0.80
CA GLU A 430 -6.72 12.76 1.23
C GLU A 430 -7.44 13.38 0.03
N SER A 431 -8.55 12.76 -0.38
CA SER A 431 -9.52 13.35 -1.30
C SER A 431 -10.78 13.69 -0.52
N SER A 432 -11.61 14.61 -1.03
CA SER A 432 -12.77 15.23 -0.37
C SER A 432 -13.58 14.39 0.63
N ASN A 433 -13.69 13.05 0.45
CA ASN A 433 -14.37 12.14 1.39
C ASN A 433 -13.56 10.91 1.84
N GLU A 434 -12.32 10.71 1.36
CA GLU A 434 -11.53 9.51 1.67
C GLU A 434 -10.07 9.85 1.99
N THR A 435 -9.57 9.32 3.11
CA THR A 435 -8.16 9.37 3.49
C THR A 435 -7.58 7.96 3.38
N GLN A 436 -6.55 7.77 2.55
CA GLN A 436 -5.96 6.44 2.35
C GLN A 436 -4.42 6.49 2.45
N PRO A 437 -3.80 5.59 3.23
CA PRO A 437 -2.35 5.41 3.21
C PRO A 437 -1.94 4.76 1.90
N LEU A 438 -1.15 5.47 1.09
CA LEU A 438 -0.53 4.87 -0.10
C LEU A 438 0.60 3.91 0.31
N PHE A 439 1.37 4.33 1.31
CA PHE A 439 2.58 3.66 1.75
C PHE A 439 2.81 3.96 3.22
N SER A 440 3.07 2.92 4.00
CA SER A 440 3.44 3.00 5.41
C SER A 440 4.74 2.23 5.63
N LEU A 441 5.72 2.94 6.18
CA LEU A 441 7.00 2.39 6.60
C LEU A 441 7.04 2.34 8.12
N GLY A 442 7.08 1.13 8.67
CA GLY A 442 7.27 0.92 10.10
C GLY A 442 8.68 0.43 10.41
N LEU A 443 9.26 0.92 11.49
CA LEU A 443 10.48 0.41 12.10
C LEU A 443 10.16 -0.12 13.48
N PHE A 444 10.81 -1.21 13.89
CA PHE A 444 10.70 -1.72 15.25
C PHE A 444 12.05 -2.18 15.75
N ALA A 445 12.31 -1.95 17.02
CA ALA A 445 13.47 -2.48 17.71
C ALA A 445 13.13 -2.87 19.15
N GLY A 446 13.84 -3.86 19.67
CA GLY A 446 13.74 -4.35 21.05
C GLY A 446 15.12 -4.78 21.55
N GLY A 447 15.33 -4.73 22.86
CA GLY A 447 16.58 -5.18 23.49
C GLY A 447 17.84 -4.36 23.15
N LEU A 448 17.71 -3.15 22.59
CA LEU A 448 18.85 -2.30 22.22
C LEU A 448 19.27 -1.31 23.32
N SER A 449 18.42 -1.09 24.34
CA SER A 449 18.66 -0.13 25.43
C SER A 449 19.94 -0.46 26.22
N SER A 450 20.29 -1.74 26.30
CA SER A 450 21.52 -2.23 26.92
C SER A 450 22.81 -1.71 26.27
N TYR A 451 22.79 -1.31 24.99
CA TYR A 451 23.95 -0.75 24.29
C TYR A 451 24.11 0.76 24.46
N MET A 452 23.02 1.46 24.78
CA MET A 452 23.02 2.92 24.94
C MET A 452 23.19 3.36 26.39
N SER A 453 23.04 2.44 27.36
CA SER A 453 23.33 2.72 28.77
C SER A 453 24.84 2.74 29.04
N SER A 454 25.45 3.90 28.87
CA SER A 454 26.71 4.22 29.52
C SER A 454 26.43 4.56 31.00
N GLY A 455 26.56 3.56 31.88
CA GLY A 455 27.07 3.67 33.25
C GLY A 455 26.41 4.56 34.32
N ASP A 456 25.79 5.71 34.01
CA ASP A 456 25.75 6.83 34.96
C ASP A 456 24.37 7.23 35.52
N ASP A 457 23.27 6.58 35.12
CA ASP A 457 21.93 6.84 35.68
C ASP A 457 21.47 5.73 36.66
N LYS A 458 22.39 5.13 37.41
CA LYS A 458 22.05 4.40 38.64
C LYS A 458 21.91 5.40 39.79
N THR A 459 20.86 6.22 39.77
CA THR A 459 20.39 6.80 41.03
C THR A 459 19.82 5.68 41.88
N GLU A 460 20.53 5.36 42.97
CA GLU A 460 20.14 4.41 44.00
C GLU A 460 18.74 4.75 44.53
N GLY A 461 17.72 4.02 44.05
CA GLY A 461 16.32 4.23 44.42
C GLY A 461 15.30 3.53 43.53
N ASP A 462 15.61 3.31 42.25
CA ASP A 462 14.70 2.65 41.28
C ASP A 462 15.04 1.15 41.05
N THR A 463 15.49 0.47 42.09
CA THR A 463 15.67 -0.99 42.07
C THR A 463 14.32 -1.68 42.21
N SER A 464 13.74 -2.12 41.08
CA SER A 464 12.85 -3.32 40.93
C SER A 464 11.67 -3.18 39.95
N SER A 465 11.76 -2.43 38.84
CA SER A 465 10.65 -2.43 37.84
C SER A 465 11.03 -2.33 36.37
N GLU A 466 12.24 -1.88 36.02
CA GLU A 466 12.73 -1.90 34.63
C GLU A 466 13.32 -3.27 34.22
N ASN A 467 13.42 -4.23 35.14
CA ASN A 467 14.05 -5.55 34.93
C ASN A 467 13.31 -6.48 33.94
N ASN A 468 12.16 -6.10 33.39
CA ASN A 468 11.41 -6.94 32.43
C ASN A 468 11.58 -6.55 30.96
N GLU A 469 12.23 -5.43 30.65
CA GLU A 469 12.68 -5.09 29.27
C GLU A 469 14.16 -5.48 29.05
N SER A 470 14.94 -5.67 30.12
CA SER A 470 16.36 -6.07 30.06
C SER A 470 16.61 -7.52 29.62
N GLU A 471 15.56 -8.34 29.48
CA GLU A 471 15.65 -9.72 28.97
C GLU A 471 15.28 -9.83 27.47
N GLU A 472 14.95 -8.72 26.80
CA GLU A 472 14.62 -8.78 25.38
C GLU A 472 15.88 -8.97 24.52
N VAL A 473 15.83 -9.95 23.63
CA VAL A 473 16.88 -10.19 22.63
C VAL A 473 16.96 -9.01 21.67
N ALA A 474 18.15 -8.42 21.54
CA ALA A 474 18.45 -7.33 20.61
C ALA A 474 17.95 -7.65 19.20
N THR A 475 16.88 -7.00 18.76
CA THR A 475 16.23 -7.27 17.48
C THR A 475 15.84 -5.95 16.84
N ALA A 476 16.06 -5.81 15.55
CA ALA A 476 15.53 -4.69 14.78
C ALA A 476 15.01 -5.14 13.43
N GLY A 477 14.00 -4.44 12.93
CA GLY A 477 13.44 -4.72 11.62
C GLY A 477 12.52 -3.62 11.13
N MET A 478 11.95 -3.91 9.97
CA MET A 478 11.09 -3.02 9.20
C MET A 478 9.82 -3.75 8.81
N GLU A 479 8.68 -3.08 8.96
CA GLU A 479 7.41 -3.53 8.42
C GLU A 479 6.94 -2.57 7.33
N LEU A 480 6.34 -3.11 6.27
CA LEU A 480 5.90 -2.31 5.14
C LEU A 480 4.44 -2.62 4.82
N THR A 481 3.65 -1.57 4.62
CA THR A 481 2.29 -1.68 4.11
C THR A 481 2.19 -0.85 2.83
N VAL A 482 1.85 -1.51 1.72
CA VAL A 482 1.72 -0.89 0.40
C VAL A 482 0.29 -1.06 -0.06
N LEU A 483 -0.39 0.03 -0.45
CA LEU A 483 -1.79 0.01 -0.90
C LEU A 483 -2.72 -0.76 0.07
N GLY A 484 -2.53 -0.56 1.37
CA GLY A 484 -3.32 -1.18 2.44
C GLY A 484 -3.07 -2.68 2.66
N VAL A 485 -2.02 -3.26 2.07
CA VAL A 485 -1.60 -4.65 2.25
C VAL A 485 -0.25 -4.68 2.96
N GLN A 486 -0.19 -5.33 4.12
CA GLN A 486 1.05 -5.55 4.85
C GLN A 486 1.81 -6.72 4.22
N ILE A 487 3.06 -6.48 3.84
CA ILE A 487 3.97 -7.57 3.46
C ILE A 487 4.71 -8.10 4.67
N ARG A 488 5.37 -9.25 4.51
CA ARG A 488 6.18 -9.87 5.54
C ARG A 488 7.21 -8.86 6.08
N PRO A 489 7.33 -8.69 7.40
CA PRO A 489 8.37 -7.84 7.97
C PRO A 489 9.78 -8.34 7.63
N PHE A 490 10.69 -7.40 7.39
CA PHE A 490 12.11 -7.64 7.19
C PHE A 490 12.82 -7.48 8.52
N VAL A 491 13.41 -8.55 9.03
CA VAL A 491 14.21 -8.51 10.25
C VAL A 491 15.67 -8.33 9.84
N PHE A 492 16.30 -7.26 10.32
CA PHE A 492 17.69 -6.95 9.99
C PHE A 492 18.65 -7.84 10.77
N PHE A 493 18.38 -8.05 12.05
CA PHE A 493 19.15 -8.95 12.91
C PHE A 493 18.29 -9.43 14.07
N THR A 494 18.63 -10.62 14.57
CA THR A 494 18.13 -11.18 15.82
C THR A 494 19.31 -11.61 16.68
N GLY A 495 19.44 -10.99 17.84
CA GLY A 495 20.50 -11.23 18.80
C GLY A 495 21.77 -10.41 18.55
N GLN A 496 22.54 -10.27 19.63
CA GLN A 496 23.79 -9.51 19.66
C GLN A 496 24.83 -10.00 18.65
N GLY A 497 24.95 -11.32 18.47
CA GLY A 497 25.96 -11.90 17.57
C GLY A 497 25.76 -11.49 16.11
N GLN A 498 24.51 -11.51 15.62
CA GLN A 498 24.21 -11.07 14.25
C GLN A 498 24.39 -9.57 14.08
N LEU A 499 23.94 -8.76 15.04
CA LEU A 499 24.15 -7.31 15.04
C LEU A 499 25.64 -6.96 14.92
N MET A 500 26.46 -7.52 15.81
CA MET A 500 27.90 -7.28 15.79
C MET A 500 28.53 -7.81 14.49
N GLY A 501 28.07 -8.96 13.98
CA GLY A 501 28.49 -9.47 12.68
C GLY A 501 28.28 -8.46 11.54
N HIS A 502 27.11 -7.83 11.46
CA HIS A 502 26.82 -6.78 10.47
C HIS A 502 27.68 -5.52 10.64
N VAL A 503 27.91 -5.11 11.89
CA VAL A 503 28.77 -3.95 12.21
C VAL A 503 30.22 -4.20 11.79
N TRP A 504 30.78 -5.38 12.12
CA TRP A 504 32.18 -5.71 11.80
C TRP A 504 32.41 -5.97 10.32
N SER A 505 31.44 -6.58 9.64
CA SER A 505 31.52 -6.83 8.19
C SER A 505 31.20 -5.60 7.34
N GLY A 506 30.66 -4.53 7.94
CA GLY A 506 30.30 -3.32 7.23
C GLY A 506 29.22 -3.55 6.16
N THR A 507 28.37 -4.57 6.29
CA THR A 507 27.41 -5.00 5.25
C THR A 507 26.42 -3.93 4.83
N ALA A 508 26.21 -2.90 5.66
CA ALA A 508 25.31 -1.79 5.38
C ALA A 508 26.03 -0.48 5.01
N SER A 509 27.36 -0.50 4.85
CA SER A 509 28.15 0.70 4.54
C SER A 509 27.89 1.23 3.13
N GLU A 510 27.51 0.34 2.20
CA GLU A 510 27.04 0.70 0.86
C GLU A 510 25.51 0.66 0.77
N LYS A 511 24.96 1.49 -0.12
CA LYS A 511 23.52 1.54 -0.37
C LYS A 511 23.02 0.19 -0.87
N THR A 512 22.18 -0.45 -0.06
CA THR A 512 21.59 -1.76 -0.36
C THR A 512 20.08 -1.62 -0.57
N PRO A 513 19.52 -2.13 -1.69
CA PRO A 513 18.07 -2.14 -1.89
C PRO A 513 17.41 -3.10 -0.90
N ALA A 514 16.48 -2.59 -0.11
CA ALA A 514 15.72 -3.36 0.86
C ALA A 514 14.39 -3.88 0.28
N PHE A 515 13.73 -3.06 -0.54
CA PHE A 515 12.47 -3.44 -1.18
C PHE A 515 12.32 -2.72 -2.53
N GLN A 516 12.03 -3.49 -3.57
CA GLN A 516 11.81 -2.98 -4.91
C GLN A 516 10.56 -3.64 -5.48
N ILE A 517 9.72 -2.92 -6.21
CA ILE A 517 8.56 -3.53 -6.89
C ILE A 517 8.03 -2.69 -8.04
N LEU A 518 7.53 -3.36 -9.08
CA LEU A 518 6.65 -2.79 -10.09
C LEU A 518 5.20 -3.22 -9.83
N THR A 519 4.29 -2.28 -9.66
CA THR A 519 2.89 -2.63 -9.36
C THR A 519 1.89 -1.61 -9.92
N LEU A 520 0.61 -1.97 -9.88
CA LEU A 520 -0.50 -1.11 -10.29
C LEU A 520 -1.09 -0.37 -9.10
N ILE A 521 -1.18 0.96 -9.21
CA ILE A 521 -1.95 1.81 -8.27
C ILE A 521 -3.40 1.93 -8.74
N HIS A 522 -3.57 2.18 -10.04
CA HIS A 522 -4.87 2.36 -10.69
C HIS A 522 -5.05 1.32 -11.79
N ASP A 523 -6.22 0.70 -11.83
CA ASP A 523 -6.55 -0.29 -12.84
C ASP A 523 -8.06 -0.24 -13.09
N HIS A 524 -8.45 0.42 -14.17
CA HIS A 524 -9.85 0.58 -14.54
C HIS A 524 -9.99 0.48 -16.06
N SER A 525 -10.92 -0.35 -16.50
CA SER A 525 -11.31 -0.49 -17.89
C SER A 525 -12.83 -0.63 -17.94
N GLN A 526 -13.46 0.17 -18.78
CA GLN A 526 -14.91 0.16 -18.97
C GLN A 526 -15.23 0.30 -20.45
N PHE A 527 -16.25 -0.43 -20.89
CA PHE A 527 -16.78 -0.34 -22.25
C PHE A 527 -18.19 0.23 -22.18
N ILE A 528 -18.42 1.33 -22.88
CA ILE A 528 -19.69 2.04 -22.87
C ILE A 528 -20.25 2.03 -24.30
N PRO A 529 -21.41 1.39 -24.53
CA PRO A 529 -22.13 1.53 -25.80
C PRO A 529 -22.72 2.95 -25.87
N LEU A 530 -22.36 3.69 -26.91
CA LEU A 530 -22.88 5.01 -27.22
C LEU A 530 -24.17 4.88 -28.03
N GLU A 531 -25.07 5.85 -27.90
CA GLU A 531 -26.34 5.89 -28.66
C GLU A 531 -26.11 5.77 -30.17
N GLY A 532 -25.00 6.34 -30.68
CA GLY A 532 -24.52 6.21 -32.05
C GLY A 532 -24.23 4.80 -32.57
N GLY A 533 -24.34 3.76 -31.73
CA GLY A 533 -23.98 2.38 -32.07
C GLY A 533 -22.48 2.07 -31.96
N PHE A 534 -21.68 3.02 -31.48
CA PHE A 534 -20.25 2.85 -31.24
C PHE A 534 -19.99 2.36 -29.83
N ILE A 535 -18.93 1.57 -29.61
CA ILE A 535 -18.46 1.24 -28.27
C ILE A 535 -17.24 2.10 -27.95
N ALA A 536 -17.35 2.90 -26.89
CA ALA A 536 -16.22 3.63 -26.33
C ALA A 536 -15.55 2.78 -25.24
N GLU A 537 -14.24 2.62 -25.35
CA GLU A 537 -13.38 2.05 -24.32
C GLU A 537 -12.79 3.18 -23.49
N LEU A 538 -13.06 3.16 -22.19
CA LEU A 538 -12.43 4.03 -21.21
C LEU A 538 -11.42 3.19 -20.45
N SER A 539 -10.19 3.70 -20.35
CA SER A 539 -9.11 3.00 -19.66
C SER A 539 -8.33 3.97 -18.79
N LEU A 540 -7.96 3.53 -17.60
CA LEU A 540 -7.10 4.23 -16.66
C LEU A 540 -6.19 3.23 -15.97
N HIS A 541 -4.90 3.31 -16.26
CA HIS A 541 -3.88 2.43 -15.72
C HIS A 541 -2.78 3.27 -15.06
N GLY A 542 -2.52 3.05 -13.78
CA GLY A 542 -1.49 3.72 -13.01
C GLY A 542 -0.42 2.73 -12.62
N GLY A 543 0.79 2.87 -13.17
CA GLY A 543 1.96 2.08 -12.82
C GLY A 543 2.83 2.79 -11.80
N LEU A 544 3.33 2.02 -10.85
CA LEU A 544 4.30 2.42 -9.84
C LEU A 544 5.57 1.60 -10.02
N SER A 545 6.71 2.28 -10.10
CA SER A 545 8.02 1.71 -9.90
C SER A 545 8.54 2.21 -8.56
N PHE A 546 8.82 1.28 -7.64
CA PHE A 546 9.18 1.61 -6.28
C PHE A 546 10.53 1.01 -5.91
N GLU A 547 11.37 1.80 -5.25
CA GLU A 547 12.63 1.39 -4.66
C GLU A 547 12.80 2.01 -3.27
N LEU A 548 13.11 1.17 -2.30
CA LEU A 548 13.53 1.54 -0.97
C LEU A 548 14.92 0.95 -0.76
N GLY A 549 15.89 1.82 -0.46
CA GLY A 549 17.25 1.43 -0.13
C GLY A 549 17.72 2.11 1.15
N GLY A 550 18.71 1.51 1.78
CA GLY A 550 19.30 2.05 3.00
C GLY A 550 20.81 1.89 3.01
N LEU A 551 21.48 2.74 3.75
CA LEU A 551 22.87 2.58 4.18
C LEU A 551 22.99 3.02 5.64
N ILE A 552 23.88 2.36 6.36
CA ILE A 552 24.24 2.67 7.74
C ILE A 552 25.75 2.57 7.85
N THR A 553 26.39 3.66 8.24
CA THR A 553 27.79 3.70 8.62
C THR A 553 27.88 3.92 10.12
N MET A 554 28.72 3.15 10.80
CA MET A 554 28.95 3.32 12.24
C MET A 554 30.44 3.23 12.51
N SER A 555 30.97 4.19 13.26
CA SER A 555 32.35 4.18 13.75
C SER A 555 32.34 4.19 15.27
N LEU A 556 32.72 3.06 15.86
CA LEU A 556 32.90 2.95 17.31
C LEU A 556 34.09 3.82 17.80
N TRP A 557 35.10 4.03 16.94
CA TRP A 557 36.28 4.84 17.25
C TRP A 557 35.95 6.33 17.30
N ASN A 558 35.26 6.83 16.28
CA ASN A 558 34.82 8.24 16.22
C ASN A 558 33.54 8.49 17.03
N ARG A 559 32.93 7.43 17.57
CA ARG A 559 31.68 7.47 18.32
C ARG A 559 30.54 8.18 17.58
N ASN A 560 30.43 7.90 16.28
CA ASN A 560 29.38 8.44 15.43
C ASN A 560 28.73 7.35 14.57
N ALA A 561 27.49 7.59 14.19
CA ALA A 561 26.76 6.77 13.23
C ALA A 561 26.00 7.67 12.27
N GLN A 562 26.00 7.32 11.00
CA GLN A 562 25.17 7.96 9.99
C GLN A 562 24.29 6.89 9.35
N SER A 563 23.05 7.24 9.10
CA SER A 563 22.12 6.40 8.36
C SER A 563 21.42 7.22 7.31
N LEU A 564 21.18 6.61 6.16
CA LEU A 564 20.40 7.20 5.09
C LEU A 564 19.42 6.15 4.59
N VAL A 565 18.14 6.48 4.66
CA VAL A 565 17.06 5.70 4.06
C VAL A 565 16.50 6.51 2.90
N GLU A 566 16.62 5.97 1.69
CA GLU A 566 16.13 6.60 0.47
C GLU A 566 14.97 5.81 -0.12
N LYS A 567 13.90 6.55 -0.42
CA LYS A 567 12.70 6.06 -1.09
C LYS A 567 12.59 6.76 -2.44
N ARG A 568 12.56 5.98 -3.52
CA ARG A 568 12.31 6.45 -4.89
C ARG A 568 11.04 5.84 -5.44
N ALA A 569 10.16 6.67 -5.96
CA ALA A 569 8.87 6.25 -6.51
C ALA A 569 8.63 6.93 -7.87
N GLY A 570 8.65 6.12 -8.92
CA GLY A 570 8.30 6.53 -10.27
C GLY A 570 6.85 6.20 -10.54
N ILE A 571 6.03 7.20 -10.83
CA ILE A 571 4.60 7.03 -11.10
C ILE A 571 4.35 7.39 -12.56
N SER A 572 3.56 6.56 -13.25
CA SER A 572 3.03 6.85 -14.58
C SER A 572 1.56 6.47 -14.61
N ILE A 573 0.68 7.42 -14.89
CA ILE A 573 -0.76 7.22 -15.02
C ILE A 573 -1.12 7.45 -16.48
N LEU A 574 -1.53 6.39 -17.16
CA LEU A 574 -2.01 6.40 -18.53
C LEU A 574 -3.51 6.23 -18.52
N GLY A 575 -4.23 7.29 -18.89
CA GLY A 575 -5.66 7.25 -19.09
C GLY A 575 -6.03 7.58 -20.52
N GLY A 576 -7.20 7.15 -20.95
CA GLY A 576 -7.66 7.47 -22.29
C GLY A 576 -9.00 6.90 -22.64
N ILE A 577 -9.52 7.43 -23.73
CA ILE A 577 -10.78 7.05 -24.34
C ILE A 577 -10.49 6.67 -25.78
N ARG A 578 -10.98 5.51 -26.19
CA ARG A 578 -10.82 4.97 -27.54
C ARG A 578 -12.19 4.61 -28.10
N VAL A 579 -12.45 5.09 -29.32
CA VAL A 579 -13.52 4.61 -30.19
C VAL A 579 -12.84 4.06 -31.43
N ASP A 580 -12.87 2.75 -31.59
CA ASP A 580 -12.19 2.06 -32.68
C ASP A 580 -13.17 1.17 -33.43
N THR A 581 -13.43 1.54 -34.68
CA THR A 581 -14.21 0.76 -35.63
C THR A 581 -13.41 0.56 -36.91
N ASN A 582 -13.92 -0.29 -37.79
CA ASN A 582 -13.29 -0.56 -39.08
C ASN A 582 -13.17 0.69 -39.98
N PHE A 583 -13.95 1.75 -39.71
CA PHE A 583 -14.02 2.97 -40.54
C PHE A 583 -13.68 4.26 -39.79
N VAL A 584 -13.62 4.27 -38.45
CA VAL A 584 -13.16 5.42 -37.65
C VAL A 584 -12.30 4.93 -36.49
N ARG A 585 -11.08 5.46 -36.39
CA ARG A 585 -10.21 5.30 -35.23
C ARG A 585 -10.02 6.66 -34.58
N SER A 586 -10.62 6.87 -33.41
CA SER A 586 -10.45 8.08 -32.60
C SER A 586 -10.01 7.70 -31.21
N PHE A 587 -8.88 8.25 -30.77
CA PHE A 587 -8.41 8.05 -29.40
C PHE A 587 -7.82 9.32 -28.81
N VAL A 588 -8.15 9.54 -27.54
CA VAL A 588 -7.58 10.58 -26.70
C VAL A 588 -6.90 9.90 -25.54
N THR A 589 -5.59 10.08 -25.42
CA THR A 589 -4.80 9.54 -24.32
C THR A 589 -4.14 10.68 -23.56
N TYR A 590 -4.09 10.55 -22.25
CA TYR A 590 -3.34 11.44 -21.37
C TYR A 590 -2.39 10.60 -20.51
N ASN A 591 -1.20 11.14 -20.29
CA ASN A 591 -0.19 10.55 -19.45
C ASN A 591 0.26 11.57 -18.41
N ILE A 592 0.17 11.19 -17.14
CA ILE A 592 0.69 11.94 -16.01
C ILE A 592 1.84 11.15 -15.43
N SER A 593 3.01 11.76 -15.32
CA SER A 593 4.17 11.10 -14.73
C SER A 593 4.88 11.99 -13.73
N SER A 594 5.35 11.37 -12.65
CA SER A 594 6.08 12.05 -11.57
C SER A 594 7.08 11.09 -10.95
N GLU A 595 8.29 11.57 -10.71
CA GLU A 595 9.31 10.92 -9.89
C GLU A 595 9.31 11.60 -8.53
N VAL A 596 9.11 10.83 -7.47
CA VAL A 596 9.11 11.32 -6.09
C VAL A 596 10.22 10.63 -5.34
N GLU A 597 11.08 11.42 -4.70
CA GLU A 597 12.13 10.93 -3.82
C GLU A 597 11.93 11.49 -2.42
N LEU A 598 12.17 10.67 -1.41
CA LEU A 598 12.20 11.07 -0.01
C LEU A 598 13.43 10.44 0.62
N SER A 599 14.26 11.25 1.27
CA SER A 599 15.44 10.80 1.99
C SER A 599 15.33 11.17 3.46
N LEU A 600 15.51 10.18 4.32
CA LEU A 600 15.66 10.35 5.76
C LEU A 600 17.13 10.10 6.11
N SER A 601 17.87 11.16 6.42
CA SER A 601 19.21 11.05 6.97
C SER A 601 19.15 11.18 8.48
N SER A 602 19.87 10.32 9.20
CA SER A 602 20.04 10.45 10.65
C SER A 602 21.50 10.40 11.01
N ASP A 603 21.94 11.42 11.73
CA ASP A 603 23.30 11.59 12.25
C ASP A 603 23.26 11.46 13.76
N ILE A 604 24.07 10.55 14.30
CA ILE A 604 24.14 10.25 15.72
C ILE A 604 25.58 10.49 16.18
N ASN A 605 25.72 11.31 17.21
CA ASN A 605 26.98 11.51 17.93
C ASN A 605 26.81 11.04 19.37
N PHE A 606 27.66 10.11 19.80
CA PHE A 606 27.61 9.53 21.15
C PHE A 606 28.94 9.72 21.91
N TYR A 607 29.68 10.80 21.64
CA TYR A 607 30.95 11.08 22.31
C TYR A 607 30.80 11.48 23.79
N ASN A 608 29.98 12.50 24.10
CA ASN A 608 29.75 13.02 25.47
C ASN A 608 28.26 13.03 25.85
N LYS A 609 27.42 13.66 25.01
CA LYS A 609 25.96 13.61 25.10
C LYS A 609 25.46 12.92 23.84
N ILE A 610 24.59 11.94 23.99
CA ILE A 610 23.95 11.29 22.84
C ILE A 610 23.05 12.34 22.18
N ALA A 611 23.49 12.84 21.03
CA ALA A 611 22.72 13.73 20.17
C ALA A 611 22.35 12.96 18.90
N MET A 612 21.09 13.07 18.51
CA MET A 612 20.57 12.48 17.27
C MET A 612 19.86 13.58 16.49
N CYS A 613 20.32 13.83 15.27
CA CYS A 613 19.65 14.70 14.32
C CYS A 613 19.05 13.85 13.20
N MET A 614 17.76 14.03 12.95
CA MET A 614 17.09 13.45 11.80
C MET A 614 16.67 14.57 10.84
N GLN A 615 16.93 14.38 9.55
CA GLN A 615 16.51 15.29 8.48
C GLN A 615 15.69 14.51 7.44
N LEU A 616 14.42 14.90 7.28
CA LEU A 616 13.57 14.39 6.22
C LEU A 616 13.57 15.38 5.06
N LYS A 617 14.20 15.00 3.95
CA LYS A 617 14.38 15.82 2.76
C LYS A 617 13.56 15.27 1.60
N GLN A 618 12.96 16.19 0.86
CA GLN A 618 12.32 15.95 -0.43
C GLN A 618 13.02 16.84 -1.45
N PRO A 619 13.71 16.28 -2.46
CA PRO A 619 14.30 17.07 -3.53
C PRO A 619 13.22 17.63 -4.47
N ASP A 620 13.62 18.55 -5.35
CA ASP A 620 12.76 19.06 -6.41
C ASP A 620 12.24 17.93 -7.29
N SER A 621 10.95 17.98 -7.64
CA SER A 621 10.35 17.03 -8.56
C SER A 621 9.54 17.72 -9.64
N VAL A 622 9.26 17.01 -10.74
CA VAL A 622 8.52 17.55 -11.87
C VAL A 622 7.35 16.62 -12.19
N ILE A 623 6.15 17.16 -12.14
CA ILE A 623 4.93 16.50 -12.60
C ILE A 623 4.76 16.85 -14.08
N ARG A 624 4.86 15.85 -14.95
CA ARG A 624 4.64 15.99 -16.40
C ARG A 624 3.25 15.53 -16.76
N HIS A 625 2.56 16.31 -17.60
CA HIS A 625 1.24 16.00 -18.11
C HIS A 625 1.22 16.15 -19.63
N ASN A 626 1.00 15.04 -20.32
CA ASN A 626 1.02 14.95 -21.77
C ASN A 626 -0.31 14.45 -22.28
N ILE A 627 -0.93 15.19 -23.21
CA ILE A 627 -2.20 14.81 -23.84
C ILE A 627 -1.93 14.59 -25.32
N HIS A 628 -2.45 13.47 -25.85
CA HIS A 628 -2.40 13.11 -27.26
C HIS A 628 -3.80 12.81 -27.77
N LYS A 629 -4.17 13.44 -28.87
CA LYS A 629 -5.39 13.15 -29.61
C LYS A 629 -5.00 12.70 -31.01
N VAL A 630 -5.56 11.56 -31.44
CA VAL A 630 -5.38 11.03 -32.79
C VAL A 630 -6.73 10.64 -33.35
N GLU A 631 -7.00 11.11 -34.57
CA GLU A 631 -8.17 10.72 -35.35
C GLU A 631 -7.71 10.25 -36.73
N ARG A 632 -8.23 9.12 -37.18
CA ARG A 632 -7.94 8.52 -38.47
C ARG A 632 -9.19 7.85 -39.02
N ILE A 633 -9.48 8.09 -40.28
CA ILE A 633 -10.52 7.37 -41.02
C ILE A 633 -9.78 6.43 -42.00
N PRO A 634 -9.73 5.11 -41.75
CA PRO A 634 -9.12 4.14 -42.65
C PRO A 634 -9.64 4.31 -44.08
N GLY A 635 -8.75 4.29 -45.07
CA GLY A 635 -9.08 4.51 -46.48
C GLY A 635 -9.17 5.98 -46.93
N SER A 636 -9.12 6.95 -46.00
CA SER A 636 -9.10 8.38 -46.35
C SER A 636 -7.74 9.04 -46.08
N LYS A 637 -7.54 10.25 -46.63
CA LYS A 637 -6.41 11.13 -46.28
C LYS A 637 -6.59 11.84 -44.93
N HIS A 638 -7.76 11.70 -44.28
CA HIS A 638 -8.05 12.39 -43.03
C HIS A 638 -7.25 11.77 -41.88
N ARG A 639 -6.29 12.54 -41.35
CA ARG A 639 -5.47 12.19 -40.20
C ARG A 639 -5.25 13.44 -39.35
N LEU A 640 -5.75 13.43 -38.12
CA LEU A 640 -5.48 14.45 -37.12
C LEU A 640 -4.55 13.90 -36.05
N ARG A 641 -3.52 14.66 -35.70
CA ARG A 641 -2.70 14.41 -34.52
C ARG A 641 -2.49 15.73 -33.80
N LYS A 642 -2.96 15.81 -32.56
CA LYS A 642 -2.73 16.95 -31.67
C LYS A 642 -2.04 16.48 -30.39
N SER A 643 -1.12 17.27 -29.89
CA SER A 643 -0.42 17.00 -28.64
C SER A 643 -0.28 18.27 -27.81
N LYS A 644 -0.50 18.16 -26.51
CA LYS A 644 -0.25 19.23 -25.54
C LYS A 644 0.63 18.67 -24.43
N TYR A 645 1.65 19.43 -24.05
CA TYR A 645 2.60 19.09 -23.01
C TYR A 645 2.56 20.17 -21.94
N SER A 646 2.57 19.77 -20.68
CA SER A 646 2.61 20.65 -19.52
C SER A 646 3.52 20.03 -18.48
N ALA A 647 4.25 20.87 -17.75
CA ALA A 647 5.08 20.44 -16.64
C ALA A 647 4.89 21.40 -15.47
N VAL A 648 4.79 20.86 -14.26
CA VAL A 648 4.69 21.63 -13.01
C VAL A 648 5.86 21.20 -12.14
N THR A 649 6.66 22.16 -11.69
CA THR A 649 7.77 21.93 -10.75
C THR A 649 7.23 21.96 -9.32
N VAL A 650 7.53 20.93 -8.55
CA VAL A 650 7.26 20.85 -7.12
C VAL A 650 8.60 21.14 -6.41
N PRO A 651 8.71 22.26 -5.67
CA PRO A 651 9.94 22.61 -5.02
C PRO A 651 10.26 21.62 -3.89
N GLY A 652 11.55 21.35 -3.73
CA GLY A 652 12.11 20.56 -2.67
C GLY A 652 11.92 21.22 -1.32
N LYS A 653 11.77 20.40 -0.28
CA LYS A 653 11.49 20.83 1.09
C LYS A 653 12.24 19.96 2.08
N THR A 654 12.54 20.53 3.24
CA THR A 654 12.96 19.78 4.43
C THR A 654 11.87 19.90 5.48
N TYR A 655 11.42 18.78 6.03
CA TYR A 655 10.32 18.75 6.98
C TYR A 655 10.83 18.87 8.41
N ALA A 656 10.36 19.88 9.13
CA ALA A 656 10.60 20.01 10.56
C ALA A 656 9.86 18.91 11.32
N LEU A 657 10.62 18.03 11.97
CA LEU A 657 10.08 16.91 12.75
C LEU A 657 9.50 17.41 14.07
N ASN A 658 10.36 17.74 15.03
CA ASN A 658 9.95 18.31 16.30
C ASN A 658 11.01 19.30 16.81
N ARG A 659 10.65 20.13 17.79
CA ARG A 659 11.55 21.15 18.34
C ARG A 659 12.84 20.55 18.92
N LYS A 660 12.74 19.43 19.62
CA LYS A 660 13.89 18.76 20.24
C LYS A 660 14.88 18.24 19.19
N ASN A 661 14.39 17.67 18.10
CA ASN A 661 15.20 17.24 16.97
C ASN A 661 15.91 18.45 16.33
N ASN A 662 15.23 19.59 16.17
CA ASN A 662 15.86 20.79 15.65
C ASN A 662 16.98 21.28 16.57
N GLU A 663 16.76 21.27 17.89
CA GLU A 663 17.80 21.60 18.87
C GLU A 663 19.00 20.64 18.77
N MET A 664 18.76 19.33 18.64
CA MET A 664 19.82 18.33 18.45
C MET A 664 20.57 18.51 17.12
N CYS A 665 19.85 18.82 16.04
CA CYS A 665 20.45 19.15 14.75
C CYS A 665 21.33 20.39 14.83
N SER A 666 20.89 21.44 15.52
CA SER A 666 21.71 22.63 15.77
C SER A 666 22.97 22.30 16.58
N THR A 667 22.93 21.33 17.51
CA THR A 667 24.14 20.92 18.23
C THR A 667 25.11 20.10 17.39
N ILE A 668 24.61 19.25 16.50
CA ILE A 668 25.45 18.38 15.65
C ILE A 668 26.11 19.19 14.53
N PHE A 669 25.38 20.12 13.93
CA PHE A 669 25.83 20.94 12.81
C PHE A 669 26.29 22.35 13.23
N ALA A 670 26.62 22.54 14.51
CA ALA A 670 27.04 23.85 15.04
C ALA A 670 28.31 24.39 14.38
N ASP A 671 29.20 23.51 13.93
CA ASP A 671 30.50 23.85 13.31
C ASP A 671 30.42 23.97 11.78
N GLU A 672 29.27 23.67 11.16
CA GLU A 672 29.05 23.76 9.69
C GLU A 672 28.32 25.04 9.25
N SER A 673 27.94 25.90 10.21
CA SER A 673 27.34 27.23 9.99
C SER A 673 28.35 28.32 10.31
#